data_AF-A0A8J3SVI5-F1
#
_entry.id   AF-A0A8J3SVI5-F1
#
_cell.length_a   1.000
_cell.length_b   1.000
_cell.length_c   1.000
_cell.angle_alpha   90.00
_cell.angle_beta   90.00
_cell.angle_gamma   90.00
#
_symmetry.space_group_name_H-M   'P 1'
#
loop_
_entity.id
_entity.type
_entity.pdbx_description
1 polymer ?
#
loop_
_entity_poly.entity_id
_entity_poly.type
_entity_poly.pdbx_seq_one_letter_code
_entity_poly.pdbx_strand_id
1 'polypeptide(L)'
;MTVQPDLQIFVPAIMSAGLLFSIAAVLRDVLRSARGRAPGLDRRLDVAGHATARHVITGEPPGAALGQALRRPLFYRLTAMTGLGLCVYLVVGATYNYFHTDGYLRGIAWMWAVSLLPAAVAGLAGTASAAILRAWPTPPRWAAGLVVATPLGRDPGGAPEDSRRMLIGWAAVWAAAATGILALILQGSPHIAAAVDDIAAPVSGWTWLTAPPLGLYGAAGTSLVLALAVGVATLRCLVFALAYPAATAVGLAATLVLRSSAEHSWPADTFPSGHVAQAALMAGLLPVALTVLTRRAWPARALAVPLAAAAVLVALSRLQTGANQGTDVLAGALLGGALALGGRWALRHPGWHVRCHGCPWSSPASARESGLFDLHPVTRRVIRRAARAWAAAVVAGFAVLSLTVGVPRDPEGDGLVAMVEEPLQLALLVIAALGWLVAWRREGAGAVLLALAGVGLGSTAALTYPPLVSVLVTVVFLAPAVAFWLLWQHTRSRRDIAVLAAVTALLIGTVWTGGALAYDHYFGPAHPESATPALRADRVSWVWSGAITPSSFRVTARLTGPAEQAGLIVRPSPQIPPAPVAVPDSRVVTWTVTGLRPGTRHTYTVVVDGHPDGTRGRGSMRTSPEGAGSFTVAASACARTGSDGAVYDAIRRSDPLLYLITGDLHYGNVEEDDVAAFRARYDETLTAPAQAALYRSTPVAYVWDDHDYGPNEADAASPSRRAARLAYRENTPHYPLPSEAVYQAFTVGRVRFVLTDTRSERTGASMLGPAQLAWLEDELVRAGRTHALVVWVNPDPWIVRSGPGADGWGAYPAERRRLATTIERNGVDNLVMISGDAHMLALDDGSHSGYGPARKGFPVLQAAPLDRPGAPKGGPYSEGMWTGAGQYGTLTVHDDGSRTLAVDLAGHDWTGRTLFSRTFRFDHR
;
A
#
# COMPACT_ATOMS: atom_id res chain seq x y z
N MET A 1 -27.33 -20.88 9.77
CA MET A 1 -27.85 -20.73 8.40
C MET A 1 -28.45 -19.34 8.30
N THR A 2 -27.59 -18.34 8.13
CA THR A 2 -27.95 -16.93 8.02
C THR A 2 -27.59 -16.53 6.60
N VAL A 3 -28.61 -16.29 5.80
CA VAL A 3 -28.54 -15.91 4.39
C VAL A 3 -27.75 -14.60 4.28
N GLN A 4 -26.56 -14.65 3.68
CA GLN A 4 -25.86 -13.46 3.19
C GLN A 4 -26.71 -12.81 2.09
N PRO A 5 -26.92 -11.49 2.10
CA PRO A 5 -27.70 -10.80 1.09
C PRO A 5 -26.80 -10.36 -0.07
N ASP A 6 -26.08 -11.29 -0.71
CA ASP A 6 -25.13 -10.95 -1.78
C ASP A 6 -25.54 -11.62 -3.09
N LEU A 7 -26.18 -10.82 -3.94
CA LEU A 7 -25.92 -10.65 -5.38
C LEU A 7 -27.11 -9.90 -5.99
N GLN A 8 -27.06 -8.56 -5.97
CA GLN A 8 -28.03 -7.75 -6.70
C GLN A 8 -27.32 -6.80 -7.67
N ILE A 9 -27.16 -7.24 -8.92
CA ILE A 9 -26.76 -6.47 -10.10
C ILE A 9 -27.83 -5.38 -10.35
N PHE A 10 -27.70 -4.25 -9.65
CA PHE A 10 -28.41 -3.01 -9.98
C PHE A 10 -27.55 -2.11 -10.88
N VAL A 11 -26.94 -2.68 -11.92
CA VAL A 11 -26.08 -1.94 -12.86
C VAL A 11 -26.78 -1.57 -14.19
N PRO A 12 -27.81 -2.30 -14.69
CA PRO A 12 -28.46 -1.91 -15.93
C PRO A 12 -29.15 -0.55 -15.83
N ALA A 13 -29.78 -0.18 -14.71
CA ALA A 13 -30.59 1.04 -14.64
C ALA A 13 -29.77 2.36 -14.71
N ILE A 14 -28.61 2.42 -14.05
CA ILE A 14 -27.79 3.64 -13.99
C ILE A 14 -27.00 3.84 -15.30
N MET A 15 -26.52 2.76 -15.93
CA MET A 15 -25.89 2.83 -17.25
C MET A 15 -26.90 2.98 -18.39
N SER A 16 -28.13 2.47 -18.20
CA SER A 16 -29.25 2.73 -19.10
C SER A 16 -29.64 4.20 -19.14
N ALA A 17 -29.40 5.00 -18.11
CA ALA A 17 -29.75 6.42 -18.14
C ALA A 17 -28.96 7.16 -19.24
N GLY A 18 -27.62 7.07 -19.26
CA GLY A 18 -26.79 7.71 -20.28
C GLY A 18 -27.06 7.21 -21.71
N LEU A 19 -27.41 5.92 -21.83
CA LEU A 19 -27.76 5.26 -23.09
C LEU A 19 -29.17 5.63 -23.57
N LEU A 20 -30.16 5.62 -22.67
CA LEU A 20 -31.54 6.10 -22.90
C LEU A 20 -31.55 7.60 -23.21
N PHE A 21 -30.64 8.40 -22.63
CA PHE A 21 -30.53 9.84 -22.93
C PHE A 21 -29.88 10.09 -24.30
N SER A 22 -28.97 9.22 -24.75
CA SER A 22 -28.41 9.27 -26.11
C SER A 22 -29.43 8.79 -27.15
N ILE A 23 -30.19 7.74 -26.85
CA ILE A 23 -31.31 7.27 -27.67
C ILE A 23 -32.42 8.30 -27.69
N ALA A 24 -32.78 8.96 -26.58
CA ALA A 24 -33.78 10.01 -26.51
C ALA A 24 -33.36 11.29 -27.22
N ALA A 25 -32.06 11.63 -27.27
CA ALA A 25 -31.56 12.72 -28.09
C ALA A 25 -31.75 12.43 -29.59
N VAL A 26 -31.43 11.20 -30.03
CA VAL A 26 -31.67 10.73 -31.40
C VAL A 26 -33.18 10.64 -31.69
N LEU A 27 -33.98 10.10 -30.76
CA LEU A 27 -35.44 9.98 -30.87
C LEU A 27 -36.12 11.35 -30.91
N ARG A 28 -35.63 12.34 -30.14
CA ARG A 28 -36.12 13.72 -30.15
C ARG A 28 -35.86 14.38 -31.51
N ASP A 29 -34.69 14.15 -32.09
CA ASP A 29 -34.36 14.72 -33.40
C ASP A 29 -35.12 14.00 -34.53
N VAL A 30 -35.38 12.69 -34.39
CA VAL A 30 -36.28 11.91 -35.27
C VAL A 30 -37.75 12.35 -35.13
N LEU A 31 -38.25 12.57 -33.91
CA LEU A 31 -39.63 13.02 -33.66
C LEU A 31 -39.86 14.47 -34.07
N ARG A 32 -38.83 15.33 -33.98
CA ARG A 32 -38.87 16.69 -34.55
C ARG A 32 -38.91 16.67 -36.07
N SER A 33 -38.22 15.72 -36.70
CA SER A 33 -38.31 15.45 -38.15
C SER A 33 -39.70 14.93 -38.55
N ALA A 34 -40.31 14.05 -37.74
CA ALA A 34 -41.62 13.45 -38.03
C ALA A 34 -42.83 14.39 -37.78
N ARG A 35 -42.73 15.36 -36.87
CA ARG A 35 -43.85 16.28 -36.50
C ARG A 35 -43.97 17.54 -37.38
N GLY A 36 -43.37 17.55 -38.57
CA GLY A 36 -43.63 18.58 -39.59
C GLY A 36 -43.19 20.01 -39.26
N ARG A 37 -42.51 20.25 -38.13
CA ARG A 37 -41.94 21.58 -37.84
C ARG A 37 -40.61 21.73 -38.57
N ALA A 38 -40.67 21.96 -39.89
CA ALA A 38 -39.76 22.67 -40.83
C ALA A 38 -38.38 22.15 -41.33
N PRO A 39 -37.39 21.58 -40.59
CA PRO A 39 -36.08 21.23 -41.19
C PRO A 39 -36.10 20.03 -42.15
N GLY A 40 -37.07 19.12 -42.02
CA GLY A 40 -37.09 17.87 -42.80
C GLY A 40 -37.61 18.04 -44.23
N LEU A 41 -38.53 18.98 -44.46
CA LEU A 41 -39.05 19.29 -45.79
C LEU A 41 -38.05 20.17 -46.56
N ASP A 42 -37.48 21.19 -45.89
CA ASP A 42 -36.45 22.06 -46.47
C ASP A 42 -35.21 21.25 -46.87
N ARG A 43 -34.72 20.34 -46.00
CA ARG A 43 -33.60 19.46 -46.35
C ARG A 43 -33.91 18.51 -47.52
N ARG A 44 -35.15 18.01 -47.62
CA ARG A 44 -35.58 17.16 -48.75
C ARG A 44 -35.65 17.95 -50.05
N LEU A 45 -36.19 19.17 -50.00
CA LEU A 45 -36.30 20.08 -51.14
C LEU A 45 -34.93 20.62 -51.58
N ASP A 46 -34.00 20.82 -50.64
CA ASP A 46 -32.66 21.35 -50.93
C ASP A 46 -31.74 20.26 -51.53
N VAL A 47 -31.83 19.03 -51.03
CA VAL A 47 -31.16 17.85 -51.63
C VAL A 47 -31.76 17.52 -53.00
N ALA A 48 -33.10 17.55 -53.15
CA ALA A 48 -33.76 17.33 -54.43
C ALA A 48 -33.53 18.48 -55.43
N GLY A 49 -33.47 19.72 -54.94
CA GLY A 49 -33.20 20.92 -55.73
C GLY A 49 -31.77 20.93 -56.26
N HIS A 50 -30.78 20.63 -55.42
CA HIS A 50 -29.39 20.47 -55.85
C HIS A 50 -29.19 19.28 -56.80
N ALA A 51 -29.89 18.15 -56.55
CA ALA A 51 -29.86 17.00 -57.45
C ALA A 51 -30.43 17.33 -58.83
N THR A 52 -31.54 18.08 -58.87
CA THR A 52 -32.19 18.51 -60.12
C THR A 52 -31.33 19.53 -60.85
N ALA A 53 -30.81 20.56 -60.17
CA ALA A 53 -29.93 21.57 -60.76
C ALA A 53 -28.68 20.92 -61.38
N ARG A 54 -28.07 19.96 -60.71
CA ARG A 54 -26.87 19.27 -61.20
C ARG A 54 -27.18 18.29 -62.33
N HIS A 55 -28.30 17.57 -62.29
CA HIS A 55 -28.75 16.74 -63.42
C HIS A 55 -28.93 17.58 -64.68
N VAL A 56 -29.54 18.77 -64.55
CA VAL A 56 -29.73 19.73 -65.65
C VAL A 56 -28.38 20.29 -66.14
N ILE A 57 -27.41 20.54 -65.26
CA ILE A 57 -26.10 21.13 -65.62
C ILE A 57 -25.11 20.08 -66.17
N THR A 58 -25.14 18.84 -65.70
CA THR A 58 -24.08 17.84 -65.94
C THR A 58 -24.54 16.56 -66.63
N GLY A 59 -25.84 16.32 -66.78
CA GLY A 59 -26.40 15.12 -67.38
C GLY A 59 -26.31 13.85 -66.52
N GLU A 60 -25.65 13.89 -65.35
CA GLU A 60 -25.52 12.74 -64.45
C GLU A 60 -26.88 12.30 -63.88
N PRO A 61 -27.18 10.99 -63.79
CA PRO A 61 -28.45 10.51 -63.28
C PRO A 61 -28.68 10.95 -61.81
N PRO A 62 -29.93 11.27 -61.41
CA PRO A 62 -30.24 11.88 -60.11
C PRO A 62 -29.71 11.15 -58.86
N GLY A 63 -29.38 9.85 -58.98
CA GLY A 63 -28.81 9.04 -57.91
C GLY A 63 -27.41 9.45 -57.45
N ALA A 64 -26.61 10.13 -58.29
CA ALA A 64 -25.27 10.60 -57.92
C ALA A 64 -25.29 11.76 -56.89
N ALA A 65 -26.42 12.46 -56.75
CA ALA A 65 -26.56 13.61 -55.87
C ALA A 65 -26.60 13.27 -54.36
N LEU A 66 -26.94 12.03 -54.00
CA LEU A 66 -26.93 11.56 -52.61
C LEU A 66 -25.54 11.56 -51.98
N GLY A 67 -24.47 11.49 -52.78
CA GLY A 67 -23.08 11.52 -52.31
C GLY A 67 -22.74 12.77 -51.48
N GLN A 68 -23.42 13.89 -51.75
CA GLN A 68 -23.27 15.12 -50.98
C GLN A 68 -24.14 15.18 -49.72
N ALA A 69 -25.17 14.34 -49.59
CA ALA A 69 -25.92 14.21 -48.34
C ALA A 69 -25.27 13.21 -47.37
N LEU A 70 -24.23 12.48 -47.81
CA LEU A 70 -23.55 11.50 -47.00
C LEU A 70 -22.43 12.09 -46.12
N ARG A 71 -22.22 11.47 -44.95
CA ARG A 71 -21.15 11.79 -43.99
C ARG A 71 -19.83 11.08 -44.35
N ARG A 72 -18.72 11.38 -43.69
CA ARG A 72 -17.44 10.70 -43.99
C ARG A 72 -17.52 9.18 -43.71
N PRO A 73 -16.80 8.31 -44.44
CA PRO A 73 -16.80 6.85 -44.22
C PRO A 73 -16.52 6.44 -42.76
N LEU A 74 -15.63 7.17 -42.08
CA LEU A 74 -15.32 6.94 -40.66
C LEU A 74 -16.56 7.01 -39.76
N PHE A 75 -17.51 7.91 -40.06
CA PHE A 75 -18.75 8.04 -39.31
C PHE A 75 -19.60 6.76 -39.39
N TYR A 76 -19.80 6.22 -40.59
CA TYR A 76 -20.57 4.99 -40.78
C TYR A 76 -19.85 3.77 -40.19
N ARG A 77 -18.51 3.76 -40.24
CA ARG A 77 -17.71 2.70 -39.60
C ARG A 77 -17.89 2.67 -38.09
N LEU A 78 -17.78 3.83 -37.43
CA LEU A 78 -18.00 3.95 -35.99
C LEU A 78 -19.45 3.63 -35.61
N THR A 79 -20.42 4.16 -36.37
CA THR A 79 -21.85 3.90 -36.12
C THR A 79 -22.20 2.43 -36.29
N ALA A 80 -21.62 1.75 -37.28
CA ALA A 80 -21.79 0.31 -37.49
C ALA A 80 -21.21 -0.51 -36.33
N MET A 81 -19.94 -0.27 -35.97
CA MET A 81 -19.28 -1.00 -34.88
C MET A 81 -20.01 -0.83 -33.56
N THR A 82 -20.35 0.40 -33.20
CA THR A 82 -20.97 0.68 -31.92
C THR A 82 -22.44 0.27 -31.88
N GLY A 83 -23.21 0.48 -32.95
CA GLY A 83 -24.62 0.06 -33.01
C GLY A 83 -24.78 -1.46 -32.94
N LEU A 84 -23.91 -2.22 -33.65
CA LEU A 84 -23.92 -3.69 -33.61
C LEU A 84 -23.41 -4.23 -32.28
N GLY A 85 -22.32 -3.68 -31.73
CA GLY A 85 -21.80 -4.08 -30.42
C GLY A 85 -22.79 -3.82 -29.29
N LEU A 86 -23.49 -2.68 -29.32
CA LEU A 86 -24.52 -2.35 -28.35
C LEU A 86 -25.74 -3.26 -28.46
N CYS A 87 -26.14 -3.63 -29.68
CA CYS A 87 -27.20 -4.60 -29.91
C CYS A 87 -26.87 -5.94 -29.25
N VAL A 88 -25.67 -6.49 -29.50
CA VAL A 88 -25.24 -7.76 -28.90
C VAL A 88 -25.20 -7.67 -27.38
N TYR A 89 -24.60 -6.62 -26.82
CA TYR A 89 -24.51 -6.42 -25.37
C TYR A 89 -25.89 -6.36 -24.71
N LEU A 90 -26.81 -5.56 -25.25
CA LEU A 90 -28.15 -5.40 -24.69
C LEU A 90 -28.98 -6.69 -24.81
N VAL A 91 -28.89 -7.40 -25.94
CA VAL A 91 -29.62 -8.67 -26.13
C VAL A 91 -29.10 -9.72 -25.16
N VAL A 92 -27.77 -9.91 -25.07
CA VAL A 92 -27.17 -10.91 -24.19
C VAL A 92 -27.44 -10.57 -22.72
N GLY A 93 -27.20 -9.32 -22.32
CA GLY A 93 -27.40 -8.87 -20.95
C GLY A 93 -28.86 -8.92 -20.50
N ALA A 94 -29.82 -8.47 -21.33
CA ALA A 94 -31.24 -8.54 -20.99
C ALA A 94 -31.76 -9.98 -20.94
N THR A 95 -31.30 -10.83 -21.87
CA THR A 95 -31.70 -12.24 -21.95
C THR A 95 -31.13 -13.06 -20.80
N TYR A 96 -29.86 -12.86 -20.46
CA TYR A 96 -29.24 -13.47 -19.28
C TYR A 96 -30.00 -13.10 -18.00
N ASN A 97 -30.29 -11.81 -17.78
CA ASN A 97 -31.06 -11.36 -16.60
C ASN A 97 -32.51 -11.85 -16.55
N TYR A 98 -33.10 -12.24 -17.68
CA TYR A 98 -34.46 -12.78 -17.73
C TYR A 98 -34.49 -14.28 -17.40
N PHE A 99 -33.52 -15.05 -17.91
CA PHE A 99 -33.46 -16.50 -17.75
C PHE A 99 -32.65 -17.00 -16.54
N HIS A 100 -31.82 -16.15 -15.94
CA HIS A 100 -31.07 -16.50 -14.73
C HIS A 100 -32.00 -16.65 -13.51
N THR A 101 -31.71 -17.59 -12.61
CA THR A 101 -32.57 -17.95 -11.48
C THR A 101 -32.82 -16.80 -10.51
N ASP A 102 -31.92 -15.83 -10.42
CA ASP A 102 -32.04 -14.72 -9.47
C ASP A 102 -31.93 -13.34 -10.14
N GLY A 103 -32.22 -13.28 -11.45
CA GLY A 103 -32.18 -12.04 -12.22
C GLY A 103 -33.39 -11.12 -11.95
N TYR A 104 -33.16 -9.80 -11.89
CA TYR A 104 -34.17 -8.76 -11.60
C TYR A 104 -35.34 -8.71 -12.60
N LEU A 105 -35.16 -9.27 -13.79
CA LEU A 105 -36.17 -9.32 -14.86
C LEU A 105 -36.89 -10.67 -14.91
N ARG A 106 -36.53 -11.63 -14.04
CA ARG A 106 -37.07 -12.99 -14.05
C ARG A 106 -38.59 -12.98 -13.99
N GLY A 107 -39.22 -13.61 -14.97
CA GLY A 107 -40.68 -13.70 -15.08
C GLY A 107 -41.39 -12.41 -15.55
N ILE A 108 -40.68 -11.29 -15.72
CA ILE A 108 -41.26 -10.02 -16.17
C ILE A 108 -41.05 -9.85 -17.68
N ALA A 109 -41.77 -10.66 -18.45
CA ALA A 109 -41.59 -10.78 -19.91
C ALA A 109 -41.69 -9.44 -20.66
N TRP A 110 -42.51 -8.50 -20.18
CA TRP A 110 -42.67 -7.19 -20.83
C TRP A 110 -41.47 -6.28 -20.64
N MET A 111 -40.76 -6.32 -19.50
CA MET A 111 -39.54 -5.52 -19.30
C MET A 111 -38.37 -6.05 -20.12
N TRP A 112 -38.26 -7.37 -20.24
CA TRP A 112 -37.33 -8.00 -21.18
C TRP A 112 -37.65 -7.58 -22.63
N ALA A 113 -38.91 -7.67 -23.06
CA ALA A 113 -39.33 -7.23 -24.39
C ALA A 113 -39.07 -5.74 -24.66
N VAL A 114 -39.32 -4.86 -23.67
CA VAL A 114 -39.02 -3.42 -23.78
C VAL A 114 -37.52 -3.15 -23.87
N SER A 115 -36.69 -3.93 -23.16
CA SER A 115 -35.23 -3.80 -23.18
C SER A 115 -34.61 -4.23 -24.52
N LEU A 116 -35.31 -5.07 -25.30
CA LEU A 116 -34.91 -5.47 -26.65
C LEU A 116 -35.22 -4.40 -27.71
N LEU A 117 -36.13 -3.43 -27.44
CA LEU A 117 -36.46 -2.36 -28.38
C LEU A 117 -35.25 -1.42 -28.66
N PRO A 118 -34.52 -0.91 -27.65
CA PRO A 118 -33.25 -0.21 -27.86
C PRO A 118 -32.21 -1.03 -28.64
N ALA A 119 -32.12 -2.33 -28.35
CA ALA A 119 -31.18 -3.23 -29.02
C ALA A 119 -31.52 -3.38 -30.51
N ALA A 120 -32.80 -3.55 -30.85
CA ALA A 120 -33.27 -3.61 -32.23
C ALA A 120 -33.00 -2.30 -32.98
N VAL A 121 -33.23 -1.13 -32.35
CA VAL A 121 -32.93 0.18 -32.95
C VAL A 121 -31.44 0.36 -33.19
N ALA A 122 -30.59 0.00 -32.23
CA ALA A 122 -29.13 0.05 -32.36
C ALA A 122 -28.63 -0.90 -33.45
N GLY A 123 -29.18 -2.11 -33.52
CA GLY A 123 -28.90 -3.10 -34.55
C GLY A 123 -29.30 -2.62 -35.95
N LEU A 124 -30.49 -2.04 -36.11
CA LEU A 124 -30.96 -1.48 -37.38
C LEU A 124 -30.11 -0.29 -37.84
N ALA A 125 -29.76 0.63 -36.93
CA ALA A 125 -28.88 1.75 -37.25
C ALA A 125 -27.45 1.29 -37.60
N GLY A 126 -26.93 0.29 -36.88
CA GLY A 126 -25.61 -0.29 -37.11
C GLY A 126 -25.52 -1.06 -38.44
N THR A 127 -26.51 -1.89 -38.74
CA THR A 127 -26.62 -2.63 -40.01
C THR A 127 -26.83 -1.69 -41.20
N ALA A 128 -27.68 -0.68 -41.09
CA ALA A 128 -27.87 0.33 -42.12
C ALA A 128 -26.57 1.13 -42.39
N SER A 129 -25.84 1.50 -41.33
CA SER A 129 -24.54 2.18 -41.46
C SER A 129 -23.48 1.28 -42.09
N ALA A 130 -23.46 -0.02 -41.76
CA ALA A 130 -22.57 -0.98 -42.39
C ALA A 130 -22.87 -1.18 -43.89
N ALA A 131 -24.15 -1.23 -44.25
CA ALA A 131 -24.60 -1.35 -45.64
C ALA A 131 -24.26 -0.09 -46.47
N ILE A 132 -24.48 1.10 -45.90
CA ILE A 132 -24.08 2.38 -46.52
C ILE A 132 -22.55 2.46 -46.69
N LEU A 133 -21.78 2.01 -45.69
CA LEU A 133 -20.33 1.99 -45.76
C LEU A 133 -19.79 1.02 -46.83
N ARG A 134 -20.41 -0.16 -46.98
CA ARG A 134 -20.01 -1.17 -47.98
C ARG A 134 -20.27 -0.72 -49.41
N ALA A 135 -21.36 0.02 -49.64
CA ALA A 135 -21.72 0.55 -50.95
C ALA A 135 -21.22 1.99 -51.18
N TRP A 136 -20.33 2.50 -50.33
CA TRP A 136 -19.81 3.87 -50.41
C TRP A 136 -19.06 4.13 -51.73
N PRO A 137 -19.24 5.28 -52.42
CA PRO A 137 -20.04 6.46 -52.05
C PRO A 137 -21.50 6.44 -52.56
N THR A 138 -21.97 5.34 -53.15
CA THR A 138 -23.29 5.19 -53.76
C THR A 138 -24.19 4.28 -52.93
N PRO A 139 -24.82 4.78 -51.86
CA PRO A 139 -25.60 3.96 -50.93
C PRO A 139 -26.77 3.25 -51.64
N PRO A 140 -27.25 2.12 -51.11
CA PRO A 140 -28.38 1.40 -51.69
C PRO A 140 -29.62 2.29 -51.76
N ARG A 141 -30.47 2.12 -52.79
CA ARG A 141 -31.66 2.97 -53.01
C ARG A 141 -32.59 3.04 -51.80
N TRP A 142 -32.74 1.94 -51.05
CA TRP A 142 -33.56 1.90 -49.83
C TRP A 142 -33.00 2.77 -48.68
N ALA A 143 -31.69 3.03 -48.66
CA ALA A 143 -31.03 3.84 -47.64
C ALA A 143 -31.14 5.36 -47.91
N ALA A 144 -31.55 5.76 -49.12
CA ALA A 144 -31.71 7.17 -49.48
C ALA A 144 -32.68 7.91 -48.57
N GLY A 145 -33.84 7.30 -48.27
CA GLY A 145 -34.83 7.87 -47.34
C GLY A 145 -34.27 8.02 -45.93
N LEU A 146 -33.44 7.07 -45.47
CA LEU A 146 -32.82 7.12 -44.14
C LEU A 146 -31.74 8.20 -44.06
N VAL A 147 -30.86 8.32 -45.05
CA VAL A 147 -29.82 9.36 -45.10
C VAL A 147 -30.44 10.75 -45.09
N VAL A 148 -31.55 10.94 -45.81
CA VAL A 148 -32.21 12.25 -45.90
C VAL A 148 -33.08 12.56 -44.69
N ALA A 149 -33.76 11.56 -44.12
CA ALA A 149 -34.73 11.78 -43.03
C ALA A 149 -34.15 11.64 -41.62
N THR A 150 -32.92 11.12 -41.47
CA THR A 150 -32.30 10.82 -40.17
C THR A 150 -30.90 11.45 -40.04
N PRO A 151 -30.30 11.43 -38.83
CA PRO A 151 -28.94 11.92 -38.61
C PRO A 151 -27.83 11.16 -39.37
N LEU A 152 -28.16 10.05 -40.06
CA LEU A 152 -27.23 9.31 -40.91
C LEU A 152 -26.72 10.14 -42.10
N GLY A 153 -27.43 11.19 -42.53
CA GLY A 153 -26.94 12.17 -43.51
C GLY A 153 -26.46 13.48 -42.88
N ARG A 154 -25.78 14.30 -43.69
CA ARG A 154 -25.35 15.67 -43.35
C ARG A 154 -26.27 16.71 -43.99
N ASP A 155 -26.34 17.90 -43.39
CA ASP A 155 -27.01 19.04 -44.03
C ASP A 155 -26.15 19.58 -45.19
N PRO A 156 -26.70 19.84 -46.38
CA PRO A 156 -25.95 20.42 -47.48
C PRO A 156 -25.37 21.81 -47.17
N GLY A 157 -26.06 22.62 -46.34
CA GLY A 157 -25.64 23.96 -45.93
C GLY A 157 -24.96 24.09 -44.55
N GLY A 158 -24.71 22.99 -43.84
CA GLY A 158 -24.20 23.01 -42.46
C GLY A 158 -22.66 23.12 -42.35
N ALA A 159 -22.17 23.92 -41.40
CA ALA A 159 -20.74 24.13 -41.15
C ALA A 159 -19.99 22.81 -40.78
N PRO A 160 -18.68 22.69 -41.08
CA PRO A 160 -17.86 21.49 -40.80
C PRO A 160 -17.83 21.02 -39.33
N GLU A 161 -18.29 21.86 -38.39
CA GLU A 161 -18.32 21.58 -36.95
C GLU A 161 -19.26 20.43 -36.55
N ASP A 162 -20.28 20.16 -37.35
CA ASP A 162 -21.33 19.18 -37.01
C ASP A 162 -20.82 17.73 -37.01
N SER A 163 -19.78 17.44 -37.81
CA SER A 163 -19.12 16.13 -37.84
C SER A 163 -18.16 15.92 -36.66
N ARG A 164 -17.59 17.00 -36.09
CA ARG A 164 -16.66 16.93 -34.94
C ARG A 164 -17.40 16.75 -33.60
N ARG A 165 -18.58 17.37 -33.45
CA ARG A 165 -19.44 17.20 -32.26
C ARG A 165 -19.90 15.75 -32.10
N MET A 166 -20.21 15.08 -33.20
CA MET A 166 -20.63 13.68 -33.21
C MET A 166 -19.47 12.70 -32.95
N LEU A 167 -18.25 12.98 -33.45
CA LEU A 167 -17.04 12.19 -33.14
C LEU A 167 -16.68 12.22 -31.65
N ILE A 168 -16.88 13.36 -30.98
CA ILE A 168 -16.70 13.49 -29.52
C ILE A 168 -17.79 12.69 -28.78
N GLY A 169 -19.04 12.70 -29.27
CA GLY A 169 -20.11 11.84 -28.76
C GLY A 169 -19.76 10.36 -28.88
N TRP A 170 -19.21 9.93 -30.03
CA TRP A 170 -18.73 8.56 -30.21
C TRP A 170 -17.55 8.21 -29.30
N ALA A 171 -16.60 9.12 -29.08
CA ALA A 171 -15.49 8.91 -28.15
C ALA A 171 -15.97 8.70 -26.70
N ALA A 172 -17.02 9.42 -26.28
CA ALA A 172 -17.65 9.21 -24.98
C ALA A 172 -18.37 7.85 -24.87
N VAL A 173 -19.01 7.39 -25.95
CA VAL A 173 -19.62 6.05 -26.01
C VAL A 173 -18.56 4.94 -25.98
N TRP A 174 -17.44 5.12 -26.69
CA TRP A 174 -16.31 4.17 -26.65
C TRP A 174 -15.61 4.14 -25.29
N ALA A 175 -15.47 5.28 -24.61
CA ALA A 175 -14.96 5.32 -23.25
C ALA A 175 -15.89 4.56 -22.30
N ALA A 176 -17.20 4.77 -22.38
CA ALA A 176 -18.18 4.03 -21.55
C ALA A 176 -18.20 2.52 -21.86
N ALA A 177 -18.08 2.12 -23.13
CA ALA A 177 -18.02 0.73 -23.54
C ALA A 177 -16.70 0.05 -23.11
N ALA A 178 -15.57 0.75 -23.20
CA ALA A 178 -14.28 0.27 -22.70
C ALA A 178 -14.30 0.11 -21.17
N THR A 179 -14.92 1.03 -20.43
CA THR A 179 -15.14 0.89 -18.99
C THR A 179 -16.03 -0.32 -18.66
N GLY A 180 -17.06 -0.59 -19.46
CA GLY A 180 -17.91 -1.77 -19.30
C GLY A 180 -17.20 -3.09 -19.60
N ILE A 181 -16.34 -3.13 -20.63
CA ILE A 181 -15.51 -4.30 -20.96
C ILE A 181 -14.43 -4.50 -19.90
N LEU A 182 -13.81 -3.43 -19.40
CA LEU A 182 -12.85 -3.49 -18.30
C LEU A 182 -13.52 -3.99 -17.02
N ALA A 183 -14.74 -3.54 -16.70
CA ALA A 183 -15.53 -4.06 -15.59
C ALA A 183 -15.84 -5.56 -15.75
N LEU A 184 -16.15 -6.03 -16.97
CA LEU A 184 -16.37 -7.45 -17.26
C LEU A 184 -15.08 -8.29 -17.17
N ILE A 185 -13.93 -7.75 -17.61
CA ILE A 185 -12.61 -8.39 -17.48
C ILE A 185 -12.20 -8.51 -16.01
N LEU A 186 -12.45 -7.46 -15.23
CA LEU A 186 -12.20 -7.44 -13.78
C LEU A 186 -13.15 -8.39 -13.03
N GLN A 187 -14.38 -8.58 -13.51
CA GLN A 187 -15.37 -9.50 -12.91
C GLN A 187 -15.21 -10.98 -13.32
N GLY A 188 -14.32 -11.31 -14.26
CA GLY A 188 -14.07 -12.69 -14.69
C GLY A 188 -13.20 -13.52 -13.72
N SER A 189 -12.68 -12.91 -12.66
CA SER A 189 -11.89 -13.56 -11.62
C SER A 189 -12.69 -13.67 -10.31
N PRO A 190 -12.88 -14.88 -9.75
CA PRO A 190 -13.61 -15.08 -8.50
C PRO A 190 -13.05 -14.27 -7.31
N HIS A 191 -11.74 -13.99 -7.32
CA HIS A 191 -11.07 -13.22 -6.26
C HIS A 191 -11.34 -11.71 -6.35
N ILE A 192 -11.57 -11.18 -7.55
CA ILE A 192 -11.86 -9.75 -7.75
C ILE A 192 -13.35 -9.47 -7.51
N ALA A 193 -14.23 -10.44 -7.80
CA ALA A 193 -15.67 -10.33 -7.53
C ALA A 193 -15.97 -10.21 -6.02
N ALA A 194 -15.31 -11.00 -5.17
CA ALA A 194 -15.45 -10.92 -3.72
C ALA A 194 -14.97 -9.56 -3.17
N ALA A 195 -13.84 -9.05 -3.66
CA ALA A 195 -13.33 -7.73 -3.29
C ALA A 195 -14.26 -6.59 -3.73
N VAL A 196 -14.95 -6.73 -4.88
CA VAL A 196 -15.91 -5.73 -5.38
C VAL A 196 -17.24 -5.75 -4.62
N ASP A 197 -17.70 -6.90 -4.15
CA ASP A 197 -18.92 -7.01 -3.32
C ASP A 197 -18.71 -6.37 -1.94
N ASP A 198 -17.55 -6.55 -1.31
CA ASP A 198 -17.16 -5.85 -0.07
C ASP A 198 -17.03 -4.32 -0.28
N ILE A 199 -16.66 -3.90 -1.50
CA ILE A 199 -16.59 -2.49 -1.91
C ILE A 199 -17.99 -1.90 -2.21
N ALA A 200 -18.93 -2.71 -2.69
CA ALA A 200 -20.27 -2.28 -3.09
C ALA A 200 -21.31 -2.36 -1.96
N ALA A 201 -21.07 -3.16 -0.91
CA ALA A 201 -21.93 -3.29 0.26
C ALA A 201 -22.28 -1.95 0.98
N PRO A 202 -21.39 -0.94 1.05
CA PRO A 202 -21.75 0.38 1.56
C PRO A 202 -22.57 1.23 0.56
N VAL A 203 -22.49 0.91 -0.74
CA VAL A 203 -23.19 1.59 -1.83
C VAL A 203 -24.58 1.01 -2.06
N SER A 204 -24.94 -0.14 -1.48
CA SER A 204 -26.33 -0.65 -1.51
C SER A 204 -27.24 0.01 -0.46
N GLY A 205 -26.66 0.72 0.52
CA GLY A 205 -27.36 1.36 1.65
C GLY A 205 -27.82 2.81 1.42
N TRP A 206 -28.50 3.12 0.31
CA TRP A 206 -28.98 4.50 -0.02
C TRP A 206 -30.18 4.98 0.82
N THR A 207 -30.21 4.69 2.12
CA THR A 207 -31.30 5.06 3.05
C THR A 207 -31.29 6.54 3.45
N TRP A 208 -30.19 7.27 3.24
CA TRP A 208 -30.12 8.70 3.52
C TRP A 208 -30.91 9.57 2.51
N LEU A 209 -31.12 9.07 1.28
CA LEU A 209 -32.00 9.73 0.29
C LEU A 209 -33.48 9.67 0.67
N THR A 210 -33.83 8.80 1.62
CA THR A 210 -35.16 8.73 2.23
C THR A 210 -35.29 9.55 3.52
N ALA A 211 -34.22 10.21 4.00
CA ALA A 211 -34.29 11.08 5.16
C ALA A 211 -34.90 12.46 4.80
N PRO A 212 -35.81 13.03 5.63
CA PRO A 212 -36.33 14.37 5.42
C PRO A 212 -35.20 15.43 5.42
N PRO A 213 -35.25 16.46 4.54
CA PRO A 213 -36.39 16.88 3.72
C PRO A 213 -36.43 16.26 2.31
N LEU A 214 -35.53 15.34 1.98
CA LEU A 214 -35.36 14.79 0.62
C LEU A 214 -36.24 13.54 0.35
N GLY A 215 -36.83 12.95 1.39
CA GLY A 215 -37.67 11.75 1.35
C GLY A 215 -39.12 11.96 0.90
N LEU A 216 -39.38 12.68 -0.21
CA LEU A 216 -40.74 12.91 -0.71
C LEU A 216 -41.28 11.76 -1.61
N TYR A 217 -40.42 10.88 -2.14
CA TYR A 217 -40.81 9.85 -3.14
C TYR A 217 -40.07 8.48 -3.01
N GLY A 218 -39.41 8.20 -1.89
CA GLY A 218 -38.55 7.00 -1.74
C GLY A 218 -37.19 7.11 -2.43
N ALA A 219 -36.22 6.24 -2.07
CA ALA A 219 -34.82 6.31 -2.53
C ALA A 219 -34.67 6.30 -4.06
N ALA A 220 -35.52 5.55 -4.74
CA ALA A 220 -35.56 5.47 -6.21
C ALA A 220 -36.07 6.77 -6.86
N GLY A 221 -37.12 7.39 -6.29
CA GLY A 221 -37.71 8.63 -6.81
C GLY A 221 -36.77 9.83 -6.67
N THR A 222 -36.12 9.99 -5.51
CA THR A 222 -35.19 11.09 -5.26
C THR A 222 -33.91 10.96 -6.11
N SER A 223 -33.38 9.75 -6.27
CA SER A 223 -32.24 9.48 -7.16
C SER A 223 -32.58 9.77 -8.62
N LEU A 224 -33.80 9.42 -9.06
CA LEU A 224 -34.28 9.68 -10.41
C LEU A 224 -34.41 11.19 -10.68
N VAL A 225 -34.97 11.95 -9.73
CA VAL A 225 -35.12 13.42 -9.84
C VAL A 225 -33.75 14.13 -9.88
N LEU A 226 -32.80 13.69 -9.05
CA LEU A 226 -31.43 14.22 -9.03
C LEU A 226 -30.68 13.89 -10.33
N ALA A 227 -30.80 12.65 -10.82
CA ALA A 227 -30.23 12.23 -12.09
C ALA A 227 -30.84 12.99 -13.28
N LEU A 228 -32.16 13.26 -13.26
CA LEU A 228 -32.84 14.10 -14.24
C LEU A 228 -32.39 15.56 -14.18
N ALA A 229 -32.24 16.14 -12.98
CA ALA A 229 -31.79 17.52 -12.83
C ALA A 229 -30.34 17.70 -13.31
N VAL A 230 -29.43 16.80 -12.92
CA VAL A 230 -28.04 16.80 -13.38
C VAL A 230 -27.99 16.51 -14.88
N GLY A 231 -28.72 15.50 -15.38
CA GLY A 231 -28.78 15.14 -16.79
C GLY A 231 -29.35 16.24 -17.69
N VAL A 232 -30.37 16.97 -17.27
CA VAL A 232 -30.90 18.11 -18.05
C VAL A 232 -29.96 19.31 -17.97
N ALA A 233 -29.19 19.48 -16.89
CA ALA A 233 -28.18 20.53 -16.76
C ALA A 233 -26.96 20.27 -17.67
N THR A 234 -26.52 19.01 -17.82
CA THR A 234 -25.42 18.65 -18.74
C THR A 234 -25.79 18.91 -20.21
N LEU A 235 -27.07 18.79 -20.58
CA LEU A 235 -27.57 19.14 -21.92
C LEU A 235 -27.46 20.64 -22.25
N ARG A 236 -27.28 21.51 -21.25
CA ARG A 236 -27.22 22.97 -21.42
C ARG A 236 -25.82 23.55 -21.20
N CYS A 237 -24.90 22.79 -20.63
CA CYS A 237 -23.54 23.26 -20.32
C CYS A 237 -22.53 22.14 -20.53
N LEU A 238 -21.74 22.23 -21.62
CA LEU A 238 -20.72 21.24 -21.98
C LEU A 238 -19.64 21.10 -20.88
N VAL A 239 -19.30 22.19 -20.22
CA VAL A 239 -18.34 22.19 -19.12
C VAL A 239 -18.91 21.46 -17.89
N PHE A 240 -20.20 21.60 -17.62
CA PHE A 240 -20.89 20.85 -16.57
C PHE A 240 -20.95 19.36 -16.88
N ALA A 241 -21.18 19.01 -18.16
CA ALA A 241 -21.20 17.65 -18.66
C ALA A 241 -19.86 16.91 -18.50
N LEU A 242 -18.75 17.64 -18.42
CA LEU A 242 -17.41 17.05 -18.21
C LEU A 242 -16.98 17.13 -16.74
N ALA A 243 -17.24 18.26 -16.08
CA ALA A 243 -16.79 18.49 -14.71
C ALA A 243 -17.51 17.61 -13.68
N TYR A 244 -18.81 17.36 -13.85
CA TYR A 244 -19.57 16.57 -12.88
C TYR A 244 -19.17 15.08 -12.90
N PRO A 245 -19.13 14.37 -14.05
CA PRO A 245 -18.67 12.97 -14.07
C PRO A 245 -17.20 12.82 -13.68
N ALA A 246 -16.33 13.77 -14.06
CA ALA A 246 -14.93 13.75 -13.67
C ALA A 246 -14.76 13.89 -12.15
N ALA A 247 -15.50 14.81 -11.51
CA ALA A 247 -15.47 14.97 -10.06
C ALA A 247 -15.98 13.72 -9.33
N THR A 248 -17.04 13.07 -9.84
CA THR A 248 -17.55 11.82 -9.27
C THR A 248 -16.57 10.66 -9.45
N ALA A 249 -15.96 10.51 -10.63
CA ALA A 249 -14.99 9.45 -10.91
C ALA A 249 -13.70 9.61 -10.09
N VAL A 250 -13.17 10.83 -9.98
CA VAL A 250 -11.99 11.13 -9.16
C VAL A 250 -12.29 10.93 -7.68
N GLY A 251 -13.49 11.28 -7.20
CA GLY A 251 -13.89 11.02 -5.83
C GLY A 251 -14.08 9.55 -5.48
N LEU A 252 -14.60 8.76 -6.43
CA LEU A 252 -14.67 7.31 -6.27
C LEU A 252 -13.27 6.70 -6.25
N ALA A 253 -12.40 7.06 -7.19
CA ALA A 253 -11.02 6.59 -7.24
C ALA A 253 -10.22 6.98 -5.99
N ALA A 254 -10.35 8.23 -5.52
CA ALA A 254 -9.68 8.68 -4.30
C ALA A 254 -10.17 7.96 -3.05
N THR A 255 -11.48 7.72 -2.93
CA THR A 255 -12.04 6.91 -1.83
C THR A 255 -11.50 5.49 -1.86
N LEU A 256 -11.44 4.86 -3.05
CA LEU A 256 -10.92 3.49 -3.22
C LEU A 256 -9.43 3.40 -2.86
N VAL A 257 -8.62 4.34 -3.34
CA VAL A 257 -7.17 4.39 -3.04
C VAL A 257 -6.93 4.65 -1.55
N LEU A 258 -7.64 5.60 -0.95
CA LEU A 258 -7.48 5.92 0.47
C LEU A 258 -7.94 4.75 1.37
N ARG A 259 -8.97 4.02 0.97
CA ARG A 259 -9.46 2.84 1.68
C ARG A 259 -8.47 1.67 1.57
N SER A 260 -7.91 1.42 0.39
CA SER A 260 -6.88 0.37 0.21
C SER A 260 -5.54 0.72 0.85
N SER A 261 -5.32 1.98 1.22
CA SER A 261 -4.09 2.44 1.88
C SER A 261 -4.20 2.45 3.41
N ALA A 262 -5.38 2.20 3.97
CA ALA A 262 -5.70 2.34 5.40
C ALA A 262 -5.80 0.98 6.12
N GLU A 263 -4.96 0.03 5.72
CA GLU A 263 -4.97 -1.30 6.32
C GLU A 263 -4.19 -1.31 7.65
N HIS A 264 -4.89 -1.72 8.71
CA HIS A 264 -4.39 -2.09 10.04
C HIS A 264 -4.19 -0.97 11.08
N SER A 265 -5.31 -0.42 11.53
CA SER A 265 -5.77 -0.61 12.92
C SER A 265 -7.14 0.05 13.08
N TRP A 266 -8.17 -0.71 13.49
CA TRP A 266 -9.57 -0.28 13.62
C TRP A 266 -10.32 -0.16 12.28
N PRO A 267 -11.66 -0.29 12.22
CA PRO A 267 -12.32 -0.84 11.03
C PRO A 267 -12.09 0.04 9.78
N ALA A 268 -11.18 -0.43 8.93
CA ALA A 268 -10.69 0.20 7.70
C ALA A 268 -11.79 0.45 6.67
N ASP A 269 -12.95 -0.17 6.86
CA ASP A 269 -14.12 -0.03 5.98
C ASP A 269 -14.78 1.34 6.02
N THR A 270 -14.31 2.28 6.83
CA THR A 270 -15.05 3.53 7.08
C THR A 270 -14.36 4.79 6.56
N PHE A 271 -13.08 4.75 6.18
CA PHE A 271 -12.28 5.92 5.77
C PHE A 271 -11.99 5.98 4.25
N PRO A 272 -12.13 7.15 3.59
CA PRO A 272 -12.91 8.31 4.03
C PRO A 272 -14.42 7.99 3.99
N SER A 273 -15.24 8.74 4.72
CA SER A 273 -16.69 8.51 4.68
C SER A 273 -17.26 8.86 3.29
N GLY A 274 -17.49 7.84 2.48
CA GLY A 274 -18.07 7.99 1.13
C GLY A 274 -19.43 8.69 1.14
N HIS A 275 -20.22 8.47 2.19
CA HIS A 275 -21.52 9.12 2.40
C HIS A 275 -21.37 10.65 2.57
N VAL A 276 -20.42 11.07 3.40
CA VAL A 276 -20.15 12.49 3.65
C VAL A 276 -19.48 13.14 2.43
N ALA A 277 -18.60 12.43 1.75
CA ALA A 277 -17.99 12.90 0.50
C ALA A 277 -19.04 13.15 -0.60
N GLN A 278 -19.98 12.22 -0.78
CA GLN A 278 -21.03 12.38 -1.77
C GLN A 278 -22.03 13.49 -1.39
N ALA A 279 -22.38 13.59 -0.11
CA ALA A 279 -23.26 14.66 0.37
C ALA A 279 -22.63 16.05 0.18
N ALA A 280 -21.34 16.21 0.51
CA ALA A 280 -20.58 17.44 0.28
C ALA A 280 -20.44 17.78 -1.22
N LEU A 281 -20.21 16.77 -2.06
CA LEU A 281 -20.14 16.92 -3.51
C LEU A 281 -21.49 17.40 -4.09
N MET A 282 -22.60 16.78 -3.67
CA MET A 282 -23.95 17.16 -4.11
C MET A 282 -24.34 18.56 -3.62
N ALA A 283 -24.06 18.89 -2.36
CA ALA A 283 -24.29 20.22 -1.82
C ALA A 283 -23.55 21.32 -2.61
N GLY A 284 -22.37 21.01 -3.14
CA GLY A 284 -21.58 21.94 -3.92
C GLY A 284 -21.95 22.06 -5.41
N LEU A 285 -22.40 20.97 -6.05
CA LEU A 285 -22.64 20.92 -7.50
C LEU A 285 -24.11 20.99 -7.92
N LEU A 286 -25.05 20.52 -7.10
CA LEU A 286 -26.47 20.49 -7.43
C LEU A 286 -27.11 21.90 -7.52
N PRO A 287 -26.77 22.88 -6.65
CA PRO A 287 -27.19 24.27 -6.84
C PRO A 287 -26.70 24.85 -8.18
N VAL A 288 -25.53 24.40 -8.65
CA VAL A 288 -24.97 24.85 -9.92
C VAL A 288 -25.75 24.25 -11.08
N ALA A 289 -26.12 22.96 -11.00
CA ALA A 289 -27.05 22.33 -11.93
C ALA A 289 -28.37 23.11 -12.02
N LEU A 290 -28.94 23.50 -10.87
CA LEU A 290 -30.18 24.27 -10.82
C LEU A 290 -30.03 25.67 -11.43
N THR A 291 -28.86 26.30 -11.28
CA THR A 291 -28.54 27.59 -11.92
C THR A 291 -28.46 27.43 -13.45
N VAL A 292 -27.85 26.34 -13.94
CA VAL A 292 -27.80 25.98 -15.36
C VAL A 292 -29.22 25.79 -15.93
N LEU A 293 -30.09 25.14 -15.17
CA LEU A 293 -31.46 24.83 -15.57
C LEU A 293 -32.40 26.03 -15.55
N THR A 294 -32.37 26.83 -14.49
CA THR A 294 -33.32 27.92 -14.28
C THR A 294 -32.84 29.25 -14.87
N ARG A 295 -31.56 29.36 -15.21
CA ARG A 295 -30.88 30.61 -15.61
C ARG A 295 -30.98 31.74 -14.58
N ARG A 296 -31.44 31.44 -13.36
CA ARG A 296 -31.59 32.38 -12.25
C ARG A 296 -30.76 31.86 -11.07
N ALA A 297 -30.04 32.74 -10.41
CA ALA A 297 -29.20 32.36 -9.27
C ALA A 297 -29.98 32.16 -7.97
N TRP A 298 -31.17 32.76 -7.84
CA TRP A 298 -31.93 32.75 -6.60
C TRP A 298 -32.49 31.37 -6.20
N PRO A 299 -32.99 30.49 -7.10
CA PRO A 299 -33.45 29.15 -6.71
C PRO A 299 -32.28 28.27 -6.24
N ALA A 300 -31.11 28.45 -6.87
CA ALA A 300 -29.89 27.77 -6.48
C ALA A 300 -29.36 28.23 -5.11
N ARG A 301 -29.43 29.53 -4.82
CA ARG A 301 -29.07 30.07 -3.50
C ARG A 301 -30.02 29.60 -2.41
N ALA A 302 -31.32 29.56 -2.71
CA ALA A 302 -32.34 29.03 -1.80
C ALA A 302 -32.16 27.53 -1.52
N LEU A 303 -31.69 26.75 -2.50
CA LEU A 303 -31.45 25.31 -2.36
C LEU A 303 -30.06 24.96 -1.76
N ALA A 304 -29.06 25.85 -1.88
CA ALA A 304 -27.72 25.59 -1.38
C ALA A 304 -27.66 25.47 0.15
N VAL A 305 -28.43 26.29 0.87
CA VAL A 305 -28.51 26.27 2.34
C VAL A 305 -29.08 24.95 2.87
N PRO A 306 -30.25 24.46 2.42
CA PRO A 306 -30.79 23.18 2.90
C PRO A 306 -29.93 21.98 2.46
N LEU A 307 -29.24 22.01 1.32
CA LEU A 307 -28.33 20.94 0.92
C LEU A 307 -27.03 20.92 1.76
N ALA A 308 -26.49 22.09 2.11
CA ALA A 308 -25.36 22.17 3.04
C ALA A 308 -25.76 21.70 4.44
N ALA A 309 -26.94 22.09 4.92
CA ALA A 309 -27.50 21.59 6.17
C ALA A 309 -27.72 20.07 6.13
N ALA A 310 -28.20 19.52 5.00
CA ALA A 310 -28.34 18.08 4.81
C ALA A 310 -26.98 17.35 4.82
N ALA A 311 -25.93 17.91 4.22
CA ALA A 311 -24.59 17.33 4.28
C ALA A 311 -24.02 17.31 5.71
N VAL A 312 -24.30 18.37 6.49
CA VAL A 312 -23.94 18.43 7.93
C VAL A 312 -24.76 17.42 8.74
N LEU A 313 -26.06 17.26 8.47
CA LEU A 313 -26.89 16.25 9.14
C LEU A 313 -26.47 14.83 8.80
N VAL A 314 -26.02 14.57 7.56
CA VAL A 314 -25.41 13.28 7.18
C VAL A 314 -24.12 13.06 7.98
N ALA A 315 -23.24 14.05 8.06
CA ALA A 315 -22.02 13.97 8.88
C ALA A 315 -22.34 13.66 10.36
N LEU A 316 -23.27 14.40 10.97
CA LEU A 316 -23.70 14.21 12.35
C LEU A 316 -24.36 12.84 12.59
N SER A 317 -25.20 12.39 11.64
CA SER A 317 -25.85 11.07 11.71
C SER A 317 -24.83 9.93 11.69
N ARG A 318 -23.78 10.04 10.86
CA ARG A 318 -22.72 9.04 10.78
C ARG A 318 -21.88 8.99 12.06
N LEU A 319 -21.64 10.14 12.70
CA LEU A 319 -21.01 10.20 14.03
C LEU A 319 -21.90 9.62 15.12
N GLN A 320 -23.17 10.02 15.16
CA GLN A 320 -24.12 9.62 16.22
C GLN A 320 -24.46 8.12 16.19
N THR A 321 -24.45 7.50 15.01
CA THR A 321 -24.70 6.07 14.85
C THR A 321 -23.45 5.21 15.03
N GLY A 322 -22.28 5.81 15.28
CA GLY A 322 -21.00 5.11 15.35
C GLY A 322 -20.54 4.53 14.01
N ALA A 323 -21.20 4.91 12.91
CA ALA A 323 -20.96 4.35 11.59
C ALA A 323 -19.74 4.97 10.87
N ASN A 324 -19.19 6.07 11.41
CA ASN A 324 -17.92 6.69 11.01
C ASN A 324 -17.33 7.46 12.20
N GLN A 325 -16.01 7.55 12.28
CA GLN A 325 -15.31 8.41 13.24
C GLN A 325 -15.25 9.87 12.78
N GLY A 326 -14.88 10.78 13.68
CA GLY A 326 -14.70 12.21 13.40
C GLY A 326 -13.78 12.48 12.21
N THR A 327 -12.70 11.72 12.12
CA THR A 327 -11.68 11.78 11.07
C THR A 327 -12.21 11.31 9.71
N ASP A 328 -12.98 10.22 9.64
CA ASP A 328 -13.56 9.73 8.37
C ASP A 328 -14.58 10.71 7.80
N VAL A 329 -15.40 11.28 8.68
CA VAL A 329 -16.40 12.30 8.34
C VAL A 329 -15.71 13.55 7.83
N LEU A 330 -14.63 13.99 8.49
CA LEU A 330 -13.84 15.14 8.07
C LEU A 330 -13.17 14.88 6.71
N ALA A 331 -12.53 13.72 6.52
CA ALA A 331 -11.88 13.35 5.27
C ALA A 331 -12.89 13.23 4.12
N GLY A 332 -14.06 12.64 4.37
CA GLY A 332 -15.16 12.61 3.42
C GLY A 332 -15.62 14.02 3.03
N ALA A 333 -15.87 14.88 4.01
CA ALA A 333 -16.29 16.27 3.77
C ALA A 333 -15.25 17.07 2.96
N LEU A 334 -13.96 16.90 3.27
CA LEU A 334 -12.85 17.55 2.58
C LEU A 334 -12.72 17.06 1.14
N LEU A 335 -12.79 15.75 0.91
CA LEU A 335 -12.73 15.15 -0.43
C LEU A 335 -13.90 15.61 -1.30
N GLY A 336 -15.14 15.47 -0.80
CA GLY A 336 -16.34 15.90 -1.50
C GLY A 336 -16.35 17.41 -1.78
N GLY A 337 -15.90 18.20 -0.80
CA GLY A 337 -15.74 19.65 -0.92
C GLY A 337 -14.71 20.06 -1.96
N ALA A 338 -13.54 19.42 -1.98
CA ALA A 338 -12.48 19.69 -2.95
C ALA A 338 -12.94 19.40 -4.39
N LEU A 339 -13.63 18.28 -4.59
CA LEU A 339 -14.20 17.89 -5.89
C LEU A 339 -15.30 18.84 -6.34
N ALA A 340 -16.19 19.26 -5.43
CA ALA A 340 -17.19 20.28 -5.72
C ALA A 340 -16.55 21.62 -6.09
N LEU A 341 -15.50 22.04 -5.38
CA LEU A 341 -14.78 23.28 -5.67
C LEU A 341 -14.06 23.21 -7.02
N GLY A 342 -13.43 22.08 -7.35
CA GLY A 342 -12.82 21.82 -8.66
C GLY A 342 -13.85 21.88 -9.79
N GLY A 343 -15.02 21.26 -9.59
CA GLY A 343 -16.15 21.35 -10.53
C GLY A 343 -16.66 22.77 -10.70
N ARG A 344 -16.80 23.54 -9.62
CA ARG A 344 -17.21 24.96 -9.66
C ARG A 344 -16.17 25.86 -10.31
N TRP A 345 -14.89 25.58 -10.12
CA TRP A 345 -13.78 26.28 -10.76
C TRP A 345 -13.82 26.06 -12.28
N ALA A 346 -13.98 24.82 -12.72
CA ALA A 346 -14.16 24.48 -14.14
C ALA A 346 -15.34 25.26 -14.75
N LEU A 347 -16.46 25.34 -14.03
CA LEU A 347 -17.69 26.04 -14.45
C LEU A 347 -17.64 27.57 -14.40
N ARG A 348 -16.60 28.15 -13.81
CA ARG A 348 -16.38 29.60 -13.79
C ARG A 348 -15.30 30.02 -14.77
N HIS A 349 -14.69 29.07 -15.48
CA HIS A 349 -13.58 29.37 -16.38
C HIS A 349 -14.08 30.13 -17.63
N PRO A 350 -13.73 31.42 -17.81
CA PRO A 350 -14.38 32.28 -18.80
C PRO A 350 -14.21 31.79 -20.26
N GLY A 351 -13.15 31.01 -20.52
CA GLY A 351 -12.84 30.46 -21.83
C GLY A 351 -13.49 29.11 -22.15
N TRP A 352 -14.05 28.40 -21.16
CA TRP A 352 -14.57 27.04 -21.37
C TRP A 352 -16.03 27.05 -21.81
N HIS A 353 -16.75 28.14 -21.53
CA HIS A 353 -18.15 28.31 -21.90
C HIS A 353 -18.37 28.97 -23.27
N VAL A 354 -17.30 29.33 -23.98
CA VAL A 354 -17.34 29.95 -25.31
C VAL A 354 -18.07 29.09 -26.34
N ARG A 355 -18.12 27.77 -26.11
CA ARG A 355 -18.82 26.78 -26.96
C ARG A 355 -20.16 26.32 -26.38
N CYS A 356 -20.62 26.89 -25.27
CA CYS A 356 -21.91 26.57 -24.65
C CYS A 356 -23.00 27.51 -25.19
N HIS A 357 -24.07 26.98 -25.78
CA HIS A 357 -25.22 27.80 -26.20
C HIS A 357 -26.25 27.91 -25.07
N GLY A 358 -26.46 29.13 -24.57
CA GLY A 358 -27.53 29.45 -23.62
C GLY A 358 -27.29 28.97 -22.18
N CYS A 359 -26.03 28.77 -21.80
CA CYS A 359 -25.64 28.58 -20.39
C CYS A 359 -25.42 29.95 -19.72
N PRO A 360 -25.64 30.08 -18.41
CA PRO A 360 -25.48 31.36 -17.68
C PRO A 360 -24.08 32.00 -17.79
N TRP A 361 -23.07 31.23 -18.20
CA TRP A 361 -21.67 31.64 -18.27
C TRP A 361 -21.19 31.91 -19.70
N SER A 362 -22.07 31.92 -20.71
CA SER A 362 -21.70 32.05 -22.13
C SER A 362 -21.66 33.49 -22.67
N SER A 363 -21.49 34.53 -21.84
CA SER A 363 -21.41 35.93 -22.35
C SER A 363 -19.99 36.33 -22.78
N PRO A 364 -19.82 37.12 -23.86
CA PRO A 364 -18.51 37.53 -24.34
C PRO A 364 -17.97 38.76 -23.59
N ALA A 365 -16.73 38.62 -23.10
CA ALA A 365 -15.74 39.65 -22.76
C ALA A 365 -16.09 40.71 -21.68
N SER A 366 -15.45 40.59 -20.50
CA SER A 366 -14.49 41.58 -19.96
C SER A 366 -14.21 41.32 -18.47
N ALA A 367 -12.95 41.00 -18.16
CA ALA A 367 -12.25 41.37 -16.93
C ALA A 367 -10.84 40.77 -16.99
N ARG A 368 -9.90 41.55 -17.54
CA ARG A 368 -8.49 41.41 -17.13
C ARG A 368 -8.44 41.84 -15.67
N GLU A 369 -8.38 40.90 -14.75
CA GLU A 369 -7.87 41.20 -13.41
C GLU A 369 -6.38 40.89 -13.40
N SER A 370 -5.59 41.90 -13.03
CA SER A 370 -4.15 41.86 -12.86
C SER A 370 -3.76 40.75 -11.89
N GLY A 371 -2.79 39.92 -12.28
CA GLY A 371 -2.16 38.94 -11.40
C GLY A 371 -1.59 39.60 -10.13
N LEU A 372 -1.31 38.79 -9.11
CA LEU A 372 -0.81 39.27 -7.81
C LEU A 372 0.55 39.97 -7.90
N PHE A 373 1.36 39.56 -8.89
CA PHE A 373 2.69 40.12 -9.16
C PHE A 373 2.82 40.47 -10.64
N ASP A 374 3.25 41.70 -10.93
CA ASP A 374 3.52 42.12 -12.30
C ASP A 374 5.00 41.87 -12.63
N LEU A 375 5.27 40.74 -13.26
CA LEU A 375 6.63 40.35 -13.66
C LEU A 375 7.03 41.06 -14.95
N HIS A 376 8.12 41.81 -14.91
CA HIS A 376 8.72 42.43 -16.08
C HIS A 376 8.95 41.39 -17.21
N PRO A 377 8.75 41.73 -18.50
CA PRO A 377 8.84 40.77 -19.61
C PRO A 377 10.18 40.03 -19.69
N VAL A 378 11.28 40.67 -19.31
CA VAL A 378 12.61 40.05 -19.22
C VAL A 378 12.62 38.98 -18.12
N THR A 379 12.17 39.33 -16.92
CA THR A 379 12.07 38.42 -15.76
C THR A 379 11.19 37.21 -16.09
N ARG A 380 10.07 37.41 -16.79
CA ARG A 380 9.19 36.31 -17.23
C ARG A 380 9.90 35.33 -18.16
N ARG A 381 10.70 35.84 -19.11
CA ARG A 381 11.48 34.98 -20.03
C ARG A 381 12.57 34.21 -19.28
N VAL A 382 13.24 34.84 -18.31
CA VAL A 382 14.27 34.21 -17.47
C VAL A 382 13.65 33.11 -16.62
N ILE A 383 12.61 33.40 -15.85
CA ILE A 383 11.91 32.41 -15.00
C ILE A 383 11.40 31.24 -15.86
N ARG A 384 10.84 31.50 -17.04
CA ARG A 384 10.36 30.44 -17.94
C ARG A 384 11.48 29.52 -18.42
N ARG A 385 12.64 30.05 -18.79
CA ARG A 385 13.79 29.23 -19.21
C ARG A 385 14.34 28.45 -18.03
N ALA A 386 14.51 29.09 -16.87
CA ALA A 386 14.97 28.46 -15.65
C ALA A 386 14.04 27.33 -15.20
N ALA A 387 12.73 27.55 -15.14
CA ALA A 387 11.75 26.54 -14.74
C ALA A 387 11.72 25.32 -15.67
N ARG A 388 11.85 25.55 -16.99
CA ARG A 388 11.92 24.46 -17.98
C ARG A 388 13.22 23.67 -17.88
N ALA A 389 14.34 24.35 -17.69
CA ALA A 389 15.65 23.72 -17.53
C ALA A 389 15.69 22.93 -16.22
N TRP A 390 15.17 23.49 -15.12
CA TRP A 390 15.05 22.81 -13.83
C TRP A 390 14.19 21.57 -13.94
N ALA A 391 12.96 21.68 -14.45
CA ALA A 391 12.07 20.53 -14.60
C ALA A 391 12.68 19.42 -15.49
N ALA A 392 13.38 19.81 -16.57
CA ALA A 392 14.10 18.86 -17.41
C ALA A 392 15.24 18.17 -16.65
N ALA A 393 16.06 18.93 -15.90
CA ALA A 393 17.17 18.41 -15.12
C ALA A 393 16.69 17.45 -14.02
N VAL A 394 15.57 17.77 -13.35
CA VAL A 394 14.96 16.91 -12.33
C VAL A 394 14.46 15.60 -12.94
N VAL A 395 13.66 15.66 -14.01
CA VAL A 395 13.14 14.46 -14.68
C VAL A 395 14.29 13.60 -15.22
N ALA A 396 15.30 14.21 -15.84
CA ALA A 396 16.46 13.49 -16.34
C ALA A 396 17.31 12.89 -15.22
N GLY A 397 17.53 13.63 -14.12
CA GLY A 397 18.30 13.16 -12.98
C GLY A 397 17.65 11.96 -12.30
N PHE A 398 16.33 12.02 -12.05
CA PHE A 398 15.60 10.87 -11.51
C PHE A 398 15.56 9.70 -12.49
N ALA A 399 15.41 9.93 -13.79
CA ALA A 399 15.48 8.85 -14.78
C ALA A 399 16.86 8.16 -14.80
N VAL A 400 17.95 8.93 -14.71
CA VAL A 400 19.31 8.37 -14.61
C VAL A 400 19.45 7.59 -13.31
N LEU A 401 19.05 8.14 -12.17
CA LEU A 401 19.09 7.45 -10.88
C LEU A 401 18.29 6.13 -10.91
N SER A 402 17.08 6.15 -11.46
CA SER A 402 16.27 4.94 -11.61
C SER A 402 16.91 3.89 -12.53
N LEU A 403 17.70 4.30 -13.52
CA LEU A 403 18.41 3.38 -14.42
C LEU A 403 19.75 2.89 -13.88
N THR A 404 20.45 3.70 -13.08
CA THR A 404 21.81 3.38 -12.60
C THR A 404 21.83 2.79 -11.19
N VAL A 405 20.93 3.24 -10.33
CA VAL A 405 20.82 2.81 -8.93
C VAL A 405 19.58 1.95 -8.70
N GLY A 406 18.56 2.08 -9.55
CA GLY A 406 17.26 1.45 -9.38
C GLY A 406 16.23 2.41 -8.77
N VAL A 407 14.96 2.00 -8.77
CA VAL A 407 13.90 2.72 -8.06
C VAL A 407 13.97 2.34 -6.58
N PRO A 408 14.06 3.30 -5.64
CA PRO A 408 14.02 3.00 -4.22
C PRO A 408 12.80 2.17 -3.88
N ARG A 409 12.99 1.12 -3.09
CA ARG A 409 11.91 0.30 -2.54
C ARG A 409 12.11 0.22 -1.05
N ASP A 410 11.02 0.13 -0.30
CA ASP A 410 11.10 -0.30 1.09
C ASP A 410 11.75 -1.71 1.13
N PRO A 411 12.97 -1.85 1.69
CA PRO A 411 13.60 -3.17 1.79
C PRO A 411 12.82 -4.12 2.72
N GLU A 412 11.85 -3.61 3.48
CA GLU A 412 11.05 -4.32 4.47
C GLU A 412 9.59 -4.52 4.02
N GLY A 413 9.20 -3.98 2.87
CA GLY A 413 7.82 -4.02 2.39
C GLY A 413 7.40 -5.43 1.93
N ASP A 414 6.31 -5.94 2.50
CA ASP A 414 5.62 -7.16 2.06
C ASP A 414 4.26 -6.85 1.42
N GLY A 415 3.69 -7.84 0.72
CA GLY A 415 2.34 -7.74 0.15
C GLY A 415 2.14 -6.69 -0.95
N LEU A 416 0.96 -6.07 -0.97
CA LEU A 416 0.48 -5.21 -2.07
C LEU A 416 1.23 -3.87 -2.15
N VAL A 417 1.79 -3.38 -1.03
CA VAL A 417 2.53 -2.12 -0.99
C VAL A 417 3.84 -2.25 -1.78
N ALA A 418 4.66 -3.26 -1.50
CA ALA A 418 5.89 -3.52 -2.24
C ALA A 418 5.65 -3.82 -3.73
N MET A 419 4.52 -4.48 -4.07
CA MET A 419 4.14 -4.75 -5.46
C MET A 419 3.75 -3.50 -6.25
N VAL A 420 3.22 -2.48 -5.59
CA VAL A 420 2.68 -1.26 -6.25
C VAL A 420 3.63 -0.08 -6.13
N GLU A 421 4.55 -0.09 -5.16
CA GLU A 421 5.45 1.03 -4.87
C GLU A 421 6.28 1.43 -6.10
N GLU A 422 7.01 0.50 -6.71
CA GLU A 422 7.81 0.79 -7.89
C GLU A 422 6.96 1.22 -9.10
N PRO A 423 5.88 0.50 -9.49
CA PRO A 423 4.97 0.95 -10.54
C PRO A 423 4.40 2.36 -10.29
N LEU A 424 4.09 2.68 -9.04
CA LEU A 424 3.59 3.99 -8.62
C LEU A 424 4.66 5.08 -8.78
N GLN A 425 5.88 4.84 -8.29
CA GLN A 425 7.00 5.78 -8.44
C GLN A 425 7.33 6.03 -9.92
N LEU A 426 7.36 4.99 -10.74
CA LEU A 426 7.55 5.10 -12.19
C LEU A 426 6.40 5.88 -12.86
N ALA A 427 5.15 5.59 -12.48
CA ALA A 427 3.99 6.34 -12.99
C ALA A 427 4.06 7.83 -12.61
N LEU A 428 4.51 8.16 -11.39
CA LEU A 428 4.69 9.53 -10.93
C LEU A 428 5.82 10.24 -11.68
N LEU A 429 6.91 9.55 -12.00
CA LEU A 429 7.98 10.09 -12.86
C LEU A 429 7.47 10.36 -14.29
N VAL A 430 6.63 9.48 -14.84
CA VAL A 430 5.94 9.73 -16.12
C VAL A 430 5.03 10.95 -16.04
N ILE A 431 4.28 11.11 -14.94
CA ILE A 431 3.45 12.30 -14.69
C ILE A 431 4.32 13.56 -14.61
N ALA A 432 5.49 13.51 -13.97
CA ALA A 432 6.43 14.63 -13.93
C ALA A 432 6.92 15.02 -15.33
N ALA A 433 7.30 14.03 -16.16
CA ALA A 433 7.71 14.24 -17.54
C ALA A 433 6.58 14.86 -18.39
N LEU A 434 5.35 14.36 -18.24
CA LEU A 434 4.17 14.95 -18.87
C LEU A 434 3.89 16.36 -18.37
N GLY A 435 4.07 16.63 -17.07
CA GLY A 435 3.94 17.95 -16.47
C GLY A 435 4.93 18.95 -17.06
N TRP A 436 6.19 18.54 -17.21
CA TRP A 436 7.21 19.32 -17.91
C TRP A 436 6.80 19.62 -19.35
N LEU A 437 6.42 18.62 -20.15
CA LEU A 437 6.01 18.81 -21.55
C LEU A 437 4.77 19.69 -21.70
N VAL A 438 3.75 19.49 -20.85
CA VAL A 438 2.51 20.28 -20.85
C VAL A 438 2.79 21.73 -20.46
N ALA A 439 3.74 21.99 -19.56
CA ALA A 439 4.13 23.34 -19.15
C ALA A 439 4.63 24.22 -20.31
N TRP A 440 5.08 23.62 -21.43
CA TRP A 440 5.47 24.38 -22.62
C TRP A 440 4.32 25.13 -23.27
N ARG A 441 3.11 24.57 -23.21
CA ARG A 441 1.90 25.16 -23.80
C ARG A 441 0.88 25.63 -22.77
N ARG A 442 0.88 25.02 -21.58
CA ARG A 442 -0.08 25.27 -20.50
C ARG A 442 0.64 25.25 -19.15
N GLU A 443 1.28 26.36 -18.81
CA GLU A 443 2.10 26.53 -17.59
C GLU A 443 1.35 26.09 -16.31
N GLY A 444 0.09 26.50 -16.13
CA GLY A 444 -0.70 26.10 -14.95
C GLY A 444 -1.06 24.60 -14.89
N ALA A 445 -1.31 23.95 -16.03
CA ALA A 445 -1.57 22.51 -16.05
C ALA A 445 -0.28 21.71 -15.81
N GLY A 446 0.84 22.17 -16.37
CA GLY A 446 2.15 21.59 -16.10
C GLY A 446 2.57 21.75 -14.63
N ALA A 447 2.29 22.91 -14.02
CA ALA A 447 2.53 23.15 -12.59
C ALA A 447 1.78 22.15 -11.70
N VAL A 448 0.50 21.89 -11.98
CA VAL A 448 -0.30 20.91 -11.21
C VAL A 448 0.25 19.50 -11.33
N LEU A 449 0.62 19.07 -12.54
CA LEU A 449 1.18 17.73 -12.77
C LEU A 449 2.55 17.56 -12.08
N LEU A 450 3.41 18.57 -12.13
CA LEU A 450 4.71 18.57 -11.43
C LEU A 450 4.52 18.56 -9.91
N ALA A 451 3.56 19.32 -9.39
CA ALA A 451 3.23 19.31 -7.96
C ALA A 451 2.69 17.96 -7.52
N LEU A 452 1.79 17.34 -8.30
CA LEU A 452 1.25 16.01 -8.01
C LEU A 452 2.34 14.94 -8.02
N ALA A 453 3.24 14.97 -9.00
CA ALA A 453 4.38 14.05 -9.04
C ALA A 453 5.33 14.25 -7.86
N GLY A 454 5.67 15.51 -7.52
CA GLY A 454 6.54 15.81 -6.39
C GLY A 454 5.96 15.42 -5.03
N VAL A 455 4.65 15.58 -4.86
CA VAL A 455 3.91 15.14 -3.68
C VAL A 455 3.92 13.62 -3.59
N GLY A 456 3.55 12.91 -4.67
CA GLY A 456 3.54 11.45 -4.68
C GLY A 456 4.93 10.85 -4.43
N LEU A 457 5.96 11.36 -5.11
CA LEU A 457 7.35 10.87 -4.95
C LEU A 457 7.94 11.19 -3.58
N GLY A 458 7.56 12.32 -2.98
CA GLY A 458 7.95 12.61 -1.60
C GLY A 458 7.27 11.71 -0.59
N SER A 459 5.98 11.41 -0.79
CA SER A 459 5.23 10.49 0.06
C SER A 459 5.78 9.07 -0.01
N THR A 460 6.14 8.56 -1.19
CA THR A 460 6.82 7.26 -1.30
C THR A 460 8.20 7.31 -0.69
N ALA A 461 8.96 8.40 -0.87
CA ALA A 461 10.27 8.56 -0.23
C ALA A 461 10.21 8.57 1.30
N ALA A 462 9.08 8.94 1.92
CA ALA A 462 8.91 8.86 3.38
C ALA A 462 8.78 7.42 3.90
N LEU A 463 8.54 6.44 3.01
CA LEU A 463 8.51 5.02 3.35
C LEU A 463 9.90 4.38 3.36
N THR A 464 10.93 5.06 2.85
CA THR A 464 12.27 4.48 2.72
C THR A 464 13.35 5.37 3.31
N TYR A 465 13.08 6.66 3.49
CA TYR A 465 14.08 7.64 3.86
C TYR A 465 13.59 8.56 4.99
N PRO A 466 14.53 9.16 5.76
CA PRO A 466 14.19 10.13 6.79
C PRO A 466 13.35 11.30 6.23
N PRO A 467 12.52 11.95 7.07
CA PRO A 467 11.62 13.03 6.64
C PRO A 467 12.29 14.16 5.84
N LEU A 468 13.56 14.47 6.15
CA LEU A 468 14.34 15.47 5.40
C LEU A 468 14.49 15.10 3.91
N VAL A 469 14.73 13.83 3.58
CA VAL A 469 14.90 13.37 2.20
C VAL A 469 13.56 13.44 1.45
N SER A 470 12.47 12.99 2.07
CA SER A 470 11.11 13.13 1.53
C SER A 470 10.79 14.59 1.16
N VAL A 471 11.09 15.51 2.07
CA VAL A 471 10.91 16.96 1.87
C VAL A 471 11.76 17.48 0.71
N LEU A 472 13.03 17.08 0.63
CA LEU A 472 13.93 17.48 -0.45
C LEU A 472 13.40 17.00 -1.81
N VAL A 473 12.97 15.75 -1.92
CA VAL A 473 12.36 15.19 -3.13
C VAL A 473 11.15 16.03 -3.53
N THR A 474 10.22 16.30 -2.61
CA THR A 474 9.04 17.13 -2.89
C THR A 474 9.40 18.54 -3.34
N VAL A 475 10.35 19.20 -2.67
CA VAL A 475 10.78 20.57 -2.99
C VAL A 475 11.39 20.65 -4.39
N VAL A 476 12.19 19.65 -4.78
CA VAL A 476 12.86 19.63 -6.10
C VAL A 476 11.86 19.64 -7.26
N PHE A 477 10.69 19.00 -7.11
CA PHE A 477 9.60 19.04 -8.09
C PHE A 477 8.65 20.24 -7.92
N LEU A 478 8.45 20.72 -6.69
CA LEU A 478 7.62 21.89 -6.42
C LEU A 478 8.27 23.21 -6.87
N ALA A 479 9.59 23.34 -6.80
CA ALA A 479 10.29 24.56 -7.24
C ALA A 479 9.94 24.97 -8.69
N PRO A 480 10.05 24.09 -9.72
CA PRO A 480 9.62 24.42 -11.07
C PRO A 480 8.09 24.56 -11.18
N ALA A 481 7.30 23.82 -10.39
CA ALA A 481 5.85 23.97 -10.36
C ALA A 481 5.40 25.37 -9.89
N VAL A 482 6.02 25.88 -8.82
CA VAL A 482 5.81 27.24 -8.30
C VAL A 482 6.28 28.28 -9.32
N ALA A 483 7.40 28.04 -10.00
CA ALA A 483 7.85 28.94 -11.06
C ALA A 483 6.85 29.00 -12.23
N PHE A 484 6.32 27.86 -12.67
CA PHE A 484 5.25 27.82 -13.69
C PHE A 484 3.95 28.44 -13.18
N TRP A 485 3.65 28.34 -11.89
CA TRP A 485 2.53 29.02 -11.27
C TRP A 485 2.69 30.55 -11.30
N LEU A 486 3.87 31.06 -10.93
CA LEU A 486 4.21 32.48 -11.01
C LEU A 486 4.10 33.02 -12.44
N LEU A 487 4.46 32.18 -13.42
CA LEU A 487 4.27 32.48 -14.84
C LEU A 487 2.81 32.36 -15.27
N TRP A 488 1.97 31.58 -14.62
CA TRP A 488 0.56 31.41 -14.99
C TRP A 488 -0.36 32.48 -14.39
N GLN A 489 -0.07 32.97 -13.17
CA GLN A 489 -0.93 33.89 -12.43
C GLN A 489 -1.17 35.25 -13.11
N HIS A 490 -0.28 35.69 -14.00
CA HIS A 490 -0.33 37.03 -14.59
C HIS A 490 -1.57 37.31 -15.47
N THR A 491 -2.34 36.27 -15.81
CA THR A 491 -3.60 36.40 -16.56
C THR A 491 -4.82 35.88 -15.78
N ARG A 492 -4.74 35.79 -14.45
CA ARG A 492 -5.72 35.07 -13.63
C ARG A 492 -6.25 35.93 -12.49
N SER A 493 -7.49 35.66 -12.07
CA SER A 493 -8.12 36.43 -11.00
C SER A 493 -7.45 36.17 -9.65
N ARG A 494 -7.53 37.13 -8.71
CA ARG A 494 -7.02 36.94 -7.33
C ARG A 494 -7.62 35.71 -6.65
N ARG A 495 -8.86 35.35 -6.99
CA ARG A 495 -9.54 34.13 -6.52
C ARG A 495 -8.90 32.86 -7.07
N ASP A 496 -8.55 32.81 -8.36
CA ASP A 496 -7.87 31.67 -8.97
C ASP A 496 -6.47 31.45 -8.36
N ILE A 497 -5.78 32.56 -8.06
CA ILE A 497 -4.46 32.53 -7.45
C ILE A 497 -4.56 32.06 -5.99
N ALA A 498 -5.54 32.57 -5.23
CA ALA A 498 -5.78 32.13 -3.85
C ALA A 498 -6.20 30.64 -3.77
N VAL A 499 -7.02 30.17 -4.71
CA VAL A 499 -7.41 28.75 -4.78
C VAL A 499 -6.21 27.87 -5.07
N LEU A 500 -5.37 28.24 -6.04
CA LEU A 500 -4.18 27.44 -6.35
C LEU A 500 -3.15 27.48 -5.23
N ALA A 501 -2.94 28.63 -4.58
CA ALA A 501 -2.09 28.73 -3.39
C ALA A 501 -2.61 27.86 -2.23
N ALA A 502 -3.92 27.86 -1.98
CA ALA A 502 -4.53 27.02 -0.95
C ALA A 502 -4.40 25.53 -1.27
N VAL A 503 -4.58 25.12 -2.53
CA VAL A 503 -4.39 23.73 -2.98
C VAL A 503 -2.93 23.31 -2.85
N THR A 504 -1.98 24.15 -3.26
CA THR A 504 -0.54 23.85 -3.13
C THR A 504 -0.12 23.76 -1.65
N ALA A 505 -0.58 24.68 -0.79
CA ALA A 505 -0.31 24.62 0.64
C ALA A 505 -0.93 23.39 1.31
N LEU A 506 -2.15 23.01 0.92
CA LEU A 506 -2.81 21.79 1.39
C LEU A 506 -2.02 20.55 0.96
N LEU A 507 -1.61 20.45 -0.31
CA LEU A 507 -0.82 19.32 -0.81
C LEU A 507 0.51 19.17 -0.05
N ILE A 508 1.22 20.27 0.20
CA ILE A 508 2.47 20.25 0.98
C ILE A 508 2.20 19.83 2.43
N GLY A 509 1.16 20.38 3.06
CA GLY A 509 0.79 20.05 4.44
C GLY A 509 0.36 18.59 4.61
N THR A 510 -0.39 18.04 3.65
CA THR A 510 -0.81 16.63 3.65
C THR A 510 0.38 15.71 3.43
N VAL A 511 1.37 16.07 2.60
CA VAL A 511 2.60 15.27 2.43
C VAL A 511 3.46 15.30 3.69
N TRP A 512 3.66 16.48 4.29
CA TRP A 512 4.42 16.58 5.53
C TRP A 512 3.76 15.75 6.63
N THR A 513 2.45 15.94 6.83
CA THR A 513 1.72 15.26 7.89
C THR A 513 1.58 13.77 7.61
N GLY A 514 1.20 13.38 6.39
CA GLY A 514 1.06 11.98 5.99
C GLY A 514 2.39 11.24 5.94
N GLY A 515 3.44 11.89 5.43
CA GLY A 515 4.81 11.36 5.42
C GLY A 515 5.39 11.23 6.82
N ALA A 516 5.17 12.20 7.71
CA ALA A 516 5.57 12.10 9.11
C ALA A 516 4.81 10.98 9.82
N LEU A 517 3.48 10.87 9.63
CA LEU A 517 2.69 9.80 10.25
C LEU A 517 3.05 8.42 9.72
N ALA A 518 3.29 8.27 8.41
CA ALA A 518 3.73 7.01 7.81
C ALA A 518 5.13 6.63 8.29
N TYR A 519 6.07 7.57 8.24
CA TYR A 519 7.42 7.36 8.77
C TYR A 519 7.35 6.99 10.25
N ASP A 520 6.58 7.70 11.07
CA ASP A 520 6.45 7.43 12.50
C ASP A 520 5.83 6.05 12.77
N HIS A 521 4.91 5.59 11.92
CA HIS A 521 4.25 4.29 12.03
C HIS A 521 5.18 3.12 11.66
N TYR A 522 5.90 3.22 10.53
CA TYR A 522 6.76 2.14 10.04
C TYR A 522 8.17 2.17 10.66
N PHE A 523 8.75 3.37 10.79
CA PHE A 523 10.15 3.59 11.16
C PHE A 523 10.32 4.46 12.41
N GLY A 524 9.27 5.14 12.89
CA GLY A 524 9.33 5.96 14.08
C GLY A 524 9.55 5.15 15.34
N PRO A 525 10.13 5.74 16.39
CA PRO A 525 10.27 5.07 17.67
C PRO A 525 8.87 4.71 18.20
N ALA A 526 8.49 3.43 18.11
CA ALA A 526 7.23 2.94 18.69
C ALA A 526 7.25 3.00 20.24
N HIS A 527 8.41 3.34 20.79
CA HIS A 527 8.72 3.79 22.15
C HIS A 527 9.91 4.77 22.07
N PRO A 528 10.21 5.57 23.11
CA PRO A 528 11.33 6.51 23.07
C PRO A 528 12.67 5.89 22.66
N GLU A 529 13.52 6.70 22.04
CA GLU A 529 14.94 6.38 21.85
C GLU A 529 15.68 6.33 23.20
N SER A 530 16.81 5.63 23.20
CA SER A 530 17.71 5.54 24.33
C SER A 530 18.37 6.89 24.61
N ALA A 531 18.64 7.16 25.89
CA ALA A 531 19.50 8.28 26.27
C ALA A 531 21.01 7.91 26.25
N THR A 532 21.35 6.70 25.78
CA THR A 532 22.73 6.21 25.74
C THR A 532 23.55 7.01 24.73
N PRO A 533 24.64 7.69 25.15
CA PRO A 533 25.42 8.49 24.23
C PRO A 533 26.22 7.63 23.26
N ALA A 534 26.31 8.08 22.01
CA ALA A 534 27.20 7.49 21.02
C ALA A 534 28.67 7.61 21.45
N LEU A 535 29.38 6.49 21.50
CA LEU A 535 30.82 6.48 21.77
C LEU A 535 31.59 6.73 20.47
N ARG A 536 32.64 7.57 20.51
CA ARG A 536 33.55 7.74 19.38
C ARG A 536 34.38 6.46 19.18
N ALA A 537 34.58 6.03 17.93
CA ALA A 537 35.52 4.95 17.63
C ALA A 537 36.97 5.45 17.80
N ASP A 538 37.80 4.67 18.51
CA ASP A 538 39.23 4.92 18.70
C ASP A 538 40.04 3.95 17.83
N ARG A 539 40.16 2.69 18.24
CA ARG A 539 40.81 1.61 17.48
C ARG A 539 39.80 0.53 17.08
N VAL A 540 38.74 0.36 17.87
CA VAL A 540 37.68 -0.63 17.66
C VAL A 540 36.39 0.04 17.20
N SER A 541 35.79 -0.51 16.14
CA SER A 541 34.48 -0.09 15.61
C SER A 541 33.35 -0.61 16.49
N TRP A 542 33.39 -1.88 16.86
CA TRP A 542 32.45 -2.54 17.76
C TRP A 542 33.09 -3.78 18.42
N VAL A 543 32.55 -4.19 19.56
CA VAL A 543 32.93 -5.42 20.28
C VAL A 543 31.71 -5.99 20.98
N TRP A 544 31.64 -7.30 21.06
CA TRP A 544 30.63 -8.01 21.84
C TRP A 544 31.15 -9.39 22.26
N SER A 545 30.45 -10.00 23.22
CA SER A 545 30.85 -11.27 23.82
C SER A 545 29.72 -12.28 23.80
N GLY A 546 30.07 -13.56 23.87
CA GLY A 546 29.14 -14.68 23.82
C GLY A 546 29.83 -15.99 24.19
N ALA A 547 29.19 -17.11 23.87
CA ALA A 547 29.70 -18.45 24.13
C ALA A 547 30.22 -18.66 25.58
N ILE A 548 29.51 -18.13 26.57
CA ILE A 548 29.92 -18.21 27.98
C ILE A 548 29.79 -19.65 28.51
N THR A 549 30.76 -20.04 29.33
CA THR A 549 30.76 -21.28 30.11
C THR A 549 31.16 -20.94 31.56
N PRO A 550 31.23 -21.92 32.46
CA PRO A 550 31.72 -21.67 33.81
C PRO A 550 33.17 -21.18 33.86
N SER A 551 33.97 -21.48 32.84
CA SER A 551 35.42 -21.18 32.86
C SER A 551 35.93 -20.49 31.59
N SER A 552 35.06 -20.13 30.66
CA SER A 552 35.45 -19.51 29.40
C SER A 552 34.38 -18.60 28.81
N PHE A 553 34.78 -17.80 27.82
CA PHE A 553 33.89 -17.05 26.94
C PHE A 553 34.59 -16.67 25.64
N ARG A 554 33.82 -16.18 24.67
CA ARG A 554 34.32 -15.60 23.43
C ARG A 554 34.06 -14.11 23.34
N VAL A 555 35.01 -13.40 22.74
CA VAL A 555 34.89 -11.97 22.39
C VAL A 555 35.21 -11.83 20.92
N THR A 556 34.35 -11.13 20.19
CA THR A 556 34.57 -10.77 18.79
C THR A 556 34.56 -9.25 18.66
N ALA A 557 35.51 -8.70 17.92
CA ALA A 557 35.66 -7.27 17.72
C ALA A 557 36.00 -6.96 16.27
N ARG A 558 35.55 -5.80 15.77
CA ARG A 558 36.01 -5.25 14.50
C ARG A 558 36.85 -4.01 14.71
N LEU A 559 38.00 -3.97 14.04
CA LEU A 559 38.93 -2.83 14.11
C LEU A 559 38.53 -1.73 13.12
N THR A 560 38.86 -0.48 13.45
CA THR A 560 38.58 0.71 12.62
C THR A 560 39.50 0.78 11.39
N GLY A 561 40.76 0.39 11.55
CA GLY A 561 41.81 0.48 10.53
C GLY A 561 42.62 -0.82 10.43
N PRO A 562 43.61 -0.85 9.52
CA PRO A 562 44.57 -1.94 9.45
C PRO A 562 45.41 -1.99 10.74
N ALA A 563 45.78 -3.21 11.14
CA ALA A 563 46.63 -3.49 12.28
C ALA A 563 47.36 -4.81 12.03
N GLU A 564 48.49 -5.06 12.67
CA GLU A 564 49.22 -6.33 12.52
C GLU A 564 48.66 -7.38 13.48
N GLN A 565 48.44 -6.97 14.73
CA GLN A 565 47.99 -7.86 15.80
C GLN A 565 46.98 -7.19 16.72
N ALA A 566 46.06 -8.00 17.25
CA ALA A 566 45.13 -7.59 18.27
C ALA A 566 45.16 -8.55 19.47
N GLY A 567 45.14 -8.02 20.68
CA GLY A 567 45.08 -8.76 21.94
C GLY A 567 43.85 -8.39 22.78
N LEU A 568 43.69 -9.05 23.92
CA LEU A 568 42.58 -8.83 24.84
C LEU A 568 43.08 -8.83 26.29
N ILE A 569 42.78 -7.76 27.03
CA ILE A 569 43.00 -7.70 28.48
C ILE A 569 41.68 -8.07 29.16
N VAL A 570 41.71 -9.02 30.11
CA VAL A 570 40.54 -9.44 30.89
C VAL A 570 40.81 -9.21 32.38
N ARG A 571 39.81 -8.72 33.14
CA ARG A 571 39.92 -8.45 34.59
C ARG A 571 38.68 -8.91 35.37
N PRO A 572 38.81 -9.59 36.53
CA PRO A 572 40.05 -10.11 37.10
C PRO A 572 40.74 -11.08 36.14
N SER A 573 42.07 -11.04 36.13
CA SER A 573 42.87 -11.65 35.06
C SER A 573 42.76 -13.17 35.08
N PRO A 574 42.62 -13.83 33.92
CA PRO A 574 42.99 -15.23 33.81
C PRO A 574 44.46 -15.39 34.19
N GLN A 575 44.83 -16.58 34.65
CA GLN A 575 46.22 -16.92 34.97
C GLN A 575 47.14 -16.82 33.75
N ILE A 576 46.57 -16.97 32.55
CA ILE A 576 47.25 -16.86 31.26
C ILE A 576 46.46 -15.87 30.39
N PRO A 577 47.03 -14.73 29.98
CA PRO A 577 46.36 -13.83 29.05
C PRO A 577 46.21 -14.50 27.67
N PRO A 578 45.10 -14.26 26.95
CA PRO A 578 44.96 -14.77 25.58
C PRO A 578 46.08 -14.18 24.71
N ALA A 579 46.69 -15.03 23.88
CA ALA A 579 47.73 -14.61 22.94
C ALA A 579 47.15 -13.58 21.94
N PRO A 580 47.95 -12.58 21.51
CA PRO A 580 47.57 -11.74 20.38
C PRO A 580 47.28 -12.58 19.13
N VAL A 581 46.28 -12.17 18.36
CA VAL A 581 45.90 -12.79 17.09
C VAL A 581 46.31 -11.89 15.94
N ALA A 582 46.72 -12.49 14.83
CA ALA A 582 46.93 -11.77 13.59
C ALA A 582 45.59 -11.23 13.08
N VAL A 583 45.59 -9.99 12.59
CA VAL A 583 44.38 -9.34 12.10
C VAL A 583 44.13 -9.75 10.64
N PRO A 584 42.97 -10.33 10.30
CA PRO A 584 42.63 -10.67 8.92
C PRO A 584 42.21 -9.43 8.12
N ASP A 585 42.11 -9.56 6.79
CA ASP A 585 41.66 -8.49 5.88
C ASP A 585 40.30 -7.90 6.25
N SER A 586 39.42 -8.74 6.78
CA SER A 586 38.10 -8.31 7.23
C SER A 586 38.11 -7.46 8.49
N ARG A 587 39.25 -7.41 9.19
CA ARG A 587 39.48 -6.68 10.44
C ARG A 587 38.59 -7.14 11.60
N VAL A 588 37.98 -8.31 11.48
CA VAL A 588 37.22 -8.96 12.55
C VAL A 588 38.11 -9.99 13.23
N VAL A 589 38.25 -9.87 14.55
CA VAL A 589 39.12 -10.71 15.38
C VAL A 589 38.31 -11.32 16.51
N THR A 590 38.60 -12.59 16.83
CA THR A 590 37.90 -13.33 17.87
C THR A 590 38.90 -14.00 18.82
N TRP A 591 38.64 -13.89 20.13
CA TRP A 591 39.39 -14.58 21.18
C TRP A 591 38.50 -15.55 21.94
N THR A 592 39.05 -16.70 22.31
CA THR A 592 38.46 -17.58 23.33
C THR A 592 39.31 -17.48 24.59
N VAL A 593 38.71 -16.98 25.66
CA VAL A 593 39.39 -16.83 26.96
C VAL A 593 38.98 -18.01 27.84
N THR A 594 39.94 -18.66 28.49
CA THR A 594 39.73 -19.84 29.33
C THR A 594 40.35 -19.66 30.72
N GLY A 595 40.12 -20.63 31.62
CA GLY A 595 40.70 -20.61 32.97
C GLY A 595 40.05 -19.58 33.90
N LEU A 596 38.80 -19.21 33.63
CA LEU A 596 38.02 -18.28 34.46
C LEU A 596 37.32 -19.02 35.61
N ARG A 597 36.90 -18.25 36.62
CA ARG A 597 36.12 -18.77 37.74
C ARG A 597 34.62 -18.78 37.37
N PRO A 598 33.86 -19.82 37.74
CA PRO A 598 32.40 -19.84 37.58
C PRO A 598 31.70 -18.67 38.26
N GLY A 599 30.54 -18.26 37.71
CA GLY A 599 29.68 -17.22 38.29
C GLY A 599 30.35 -15.85 38.52
N THR A 600 31.49 -15.58 37.88
CA THR A 600 32.34 -14.42 38.16
C THR A 600 32.18 -13.36 37.08
N ARG A 601 32.04 -12.10 37.48
CA ARG A 601 32.01 -10.96 36.56
C ARG A 601 33.42 -10.62 36.08
N HIS A 602 33.60 -10.52 34.77
CA HIS A 602 34.82 -10.06 34.14
C HIS A 602 34.57 -8.83 33.25
N THR A 603 35.57 -7.98 33.13
CA THR A 603 35.66 -6.89 32.15
C THR A 603 36.72 -7.23 31.15
N TYR A 604 36.57 -6.75 29.91
CA TYR A 604 37.55 -6.95 28.86
C TYR A 604 37.84 -5.66 28.10
N THR A 605 39.05 -5.55 27.56
CA THR A 605 39.50 -4.42 26.73
C THR A 605 40.35 -4.94 25.58
N VAL A 606 39.95 -4.61 24.36
CA VAL A 606 40.69 -4.93 23.14
C VAL A 606 41.96 -4.07 23.08
N VAL A 607 43.07 -4.67 22.66
CA VAL A 607 44.38 -4.04 22.48
C VAL A 607 44.76 -4.17 21.01
N VAL A 608 45.08 -3.09 20.33
CA VAL A 608 45.48 -3.10 18.91
C VAL A 608 46.91 -2.60 18.81
N ASP A 609 47.80 -3.42 18.25
CA ASP A 609 49.24 -3.16 18.14
C ASP A 609 49.85 -2.64 19.46
N GLY A 610 49.54 -3.34 20.56
CA GLY A 610 50.02 -3.00 21.91
C GLY A 610 49.27 -1.87 22.63
N HIS A 611 48.32 -1.20 21.98
CA HIS A 611 47.59 -0.06 22.55
C HIS A 611 46.14 -0.42 22.91
N PRO A 612 45.73 -0.34 24.19
CA PRO A 612 44.37 -0.63 24.61
C PRO A 612 43.37 0.41 24.08
N ASP A 613 42.21 -0.04 23.62
CA ASP A 613 41.15 0.86 23.13
C ASP A 613 40.56 1.71 24.28
N GLY A 614 40.37 3.00 23.98
CA GLY A 614 39.88 4.00 24.93
C GLY A 614 38.36 4.00 25.14
N THR A 615 37.60 3.45 24.19
CA THR A 615 36.16 3.72 24.04
C THR A 615 35.36 2.44 23.77
N ARG A 616 35.12 2.10 22.50
CA ARG A 616 34.20 1.06 22.04
C ARG A 616 34.72 -0.36 22.28
N GLY A 617 36.04 -0.55 22.37
CA GLY A 617 36.68 -1.84 22.56
C GLY A 617 36.64 -2.38 24.00
N ARG A 618 35.68 -1.93 24.83
CA ARG A 618 35.56 -2.30 26.24
C ARG A 618 34.20 -2.91 26.53
N GLY A 619 34.17 -3.98 27.31
CA GLY A 619 32.92 -4.61 27.72
C GLY A 619 33.04 -5.40 29.01
N SER A 620 31.95 -6.05 29.39
CA SER A 620 31.85 -6.90 30.57
C SER A 620 30.98 -8.13 30.30
N MET A 621 31.17 -9.16 31.12
CA MET A 621 30.38 -10.38 31.10
C MET A 621 30.39 -11.01 32.49
N ARG A 622 29.58 -12.06 32.68
CA ARG A 622 29.64 -12.97 33.82
C ARG A 622 29.70 -14.41 33.30
N THR A 623 30.66 -15.21 33.79
CA THR A 623 30.71 -16.65 33.50
C THR A 623 29.48 -17.34 34.07
N SER A 624 29.04 -18.44 33.44
CA SER A 624 27.89 -19.19 33.95
C SER A 624 28.20 -19.88 35.29
N PRO A 625 27.19 -20.20 36.11
CA PRO A 625 27.39 -21.06 37.26
C PRO A 625 27.81 -22.47 36.83
N GLU A 626 28.62 -23.11 37.67
CA GLU A 626 28.91 -24.54 37.57
C GLU A 626 27.90 -25.32 38.43
N GLY A 627 27.14 -26.23 37.82
CA GLY A 627 26.09 -26.97 38.52
C GLY A 627 24.86 -26.12 38.83
N ALA A 628 24.34 -26.20 40.05
CA ALA A 628 23.13 -25.46 40.43
C ALA A 628 23.40 -23.94 40.55
N GLY A 629 22.48 -23.13 40.05
CA GLY A 629 22.53 -21.68 40.25
C GLY A 629 21.42 -20.94 39.52
N SER A 630 20.87 -19.93 40.18
CA SER A 630 19.82 -19.07 39.62
C SER A 630 20.40 -18.00 38.70
N PHE A 631 19.71 -17.75 37.58
CA PHE A 631 20.10 -16.73 36.61
C PHE A 631 18.91 -16.30 35.75
N THR A 632 19.02 -15.10 35.16
CA THR A 632 18.04 -14.58 34.19
C THR A 632 18.65 -14.55 32.80
N VAL A 633 17.88 -14.99 31.81
CA VAL A 633 18.13 -14.81 30.38
C VAL A 633 17.08 -13.84 29.85
N ALA A 634 17.52 -12.79 29.17
CA ALA A 634 16.62 -11.95 28.38
C ALA A 634 16.51 -12.56 26.97
N ALA A 635 15.35 -12.46 26.33
CA ALA A 635 15.12 -12.99 24.99
C ALA A 635 14.28 -12.03 24.15
N SER A 636 14.62 -11.89 22.87
CA SER A 636 13.84 -11.10 21.90
C SER A 636 14.14 -11.53 20.47
N ALA A 637 13.34 -11.03 19.54
CA ALA A 637 13.57 -11.09 18.11
C ALA A 637 13.22 -9.74 17.48
N CYS A 638 13.39 -9.63 16.18
CA CYS A 638 12.78 -8.59 15.35
C CYS A 638 13.29 -7.18 15.73
N ALA A 639 14.61 -6.96 15.63
CA ALA A 639 15.23 -5.65 15.85
C ALA A 639 15.31 -4.85 14.54
N ARG A 640 14.91 -3.57 14.52
CA ARG A 640 15.29 -2.71 13.39
C ARG A 640 16.81 -2.64 13.25
N THR A 641 17.29 -2.58 12.01
CA THR A 641 18.72 -2.45 11.70
C THR A 641 19.29 -1.18 12.32
N GLY A 642 20.29 -1.30 13.20
CA GLY A 642 20.90 -0.16 13.88
C GLY A 642 19.98 0.59 14.85
N SER A 643 19.07 -0.12 15.52
CA SER A 643 18.12 0.48 16.47
C SER A 643 18.78 1.16 17.67
N ASP A 644 18.26 2.32 18.05
CA ASP A 644 18.63 3.06 19.27
C ASP A 644 17.52 3.06 20.33
N GLY A 645 16.68 2.02 20.35
CA GLY A 645 15.51 1.95 21.22
C GLY A 645 15.77 1.94 22.74
N ALA A 646 14.92 2.60 23.53
CA ALA A 646 15.00 2.53 25.00
C ALA A 646 14.79 1.11 25.58
N VAL A 647 14.24 0.17 24.79
CA VAL A 647 14.10 -1.24 25.17
C VAL A 647 15.45 -1.91 25.47
N TYR A 648 16.52 -1.57 24.73
CA TYR A 648 17.86 -2.12 24.99
C TYR A 648 18.40 -1.66 26.36
N ASP A 649 18.06 -0.44 26.79
CA ASP A 649 18.39 0.02 28.14
C ASP A 649 17.61 -0.75 29.21
N ALA A 650 16.35 -1.10 28.95
CA ALA A 650 15.53 -1.89 29.87
C ALA A 650 16.13 -3.30 30.04
N ILE A 651 16.48 -3.96 28.94
CA ILE A 651 17.15 -5.26 28.95
C ILE A 651 18.47 -5.15 29.73
N ARG A 652 19.31 -4.17 29.41
CA ARG A 652 20.58 -3.95 30.11
C ARG A 652 20.41 -3.70 31.61
N ARG A 653 19.39 -2.93 32.02
CA ARG A 653 19.08 -2.67 33.45
C ARG A 653 18.65 -3.92 34.21
N SER A 654 18.09 -4.93 33.53
CA SER A 654 17.74 -6.21 34.15
C SER A 654 18.93 -7.12 34.47
N ASP A 655 20.17 -6.71 34.12
CA ASP A 655 21.43 -7.46 34.34
C ASP A 655 21.37 -8.97 34.00
N PRO A 656 20.85 -9.34 32.81
CA PRO A 656 20.74 -10.75 32.44
C PRO A 656 22.12 -11.40 32.34
N LEU A 657 22.22 -12.68 32.69
CA LEU A 657 23.44 -13.48 32.51
C LEU A 657 23.76 -13.65 31.02
N LEU A 658 22.72 -13.79 30.19
CA LEU A 658 22.79 -14.02 28.77
C LEU A 658 21.63 -13.29 28.08
N TYR A 659 21.87 -12.71 26.92
CA TYR A 659 20.85 -12.20 26.03
C TYR A 659 20.70 -13.12 24.82
N LEU A 660 19.51 -13.66 24.64
CA LEU A 660 19.16 -14.57 23.57
C LEU A 660 18.47 -13.82 22.45
N ILE A 661 19.04 -13.88 21.25
CA ILE A 661 18.44 -13.31 20.05
C ILE A 661 17.94 -14.49 19.20
N THR A 662 16.62 -14.58 19.04
CA THR A 662 15.97 -15.74 18.42
C THR A 662 15.65 -15.52 16.96
N GLY A 663 16.37 -14.62 16.28
CA GLY A 663 16.08 -14.22 14.91
C GLY A 663 16.02 -12.70 14.74
N ASP A 664 16.11 -12.26 13.50
CA ASP A 664 15.99 -10.85 13.10
C ASP A 664 16.85 -9.90 13.96
N LEU A 665 18.14 -10.22 14.11
CA LEU A 665 19.16 -9.30 14.63
C LEU A 665 19.18 -7.98 13.84
N HIS A 666 18.91 -8.06 12.54
CA HIS A 666 18.76 -6.91 11.66
C HIS A 666 17.84 -7.23 10.47
N TYR A 667 17.25 -6.20 9.87
CA TYR A 667 16.46 -6.35 8.65
C TYR A 667 17.30 -5.98 7.46
N GLY A 668 18.26 -6.86 7.18
CA GLY A 668 19.28 -6.61 6.17
C GLY A 668 18.82 -6.99 4.78
N ASN A 669 18.03 -8.07 4.68
CA ASN A 669 17.44 -8.57 3.43
C ASN A 669 18.45 -8.72 2.29
N VAL A 670 19.65 -9.21 2.61
CA VAL A 670 20.74 -9.33 1.64
C VAL A 670 20.44 -10.51 0.71
N GLU A 671 20.04 -10.19 -0.51
CA GLU A 671 19.69 -11.17 -1.56
C GLU A 671 20.91 -11.77 -2.26
N GLU A 672 21.97 -10.98 -2.41
CA GLU A 672 23.16 -11.33 -3.17
C GLU A 672 24.16 -12.14 -2.33
N ASP A 673 24.99 -12.96 -2.98
CA ASP A 673 26.09 -13.70 -2.34
C ASP A 673 27.30 -12.79 -2.01
N ASP A 674 27.03 -11.70 -1.30
CA ASP A 674 27.99 -10.66 -0.91
C ASP A 674 28.21 -10.62 0.61
N VAL A 675 29.36 -11.14 1.03
CA VAL A 675 29.81 -11.11 2.43
C VAL A 675 29.99 -9.69 2.96
N ALA A 676 30.39 -8.74 2.10
CA ALA A 676 30.59 -7.35 2.52
C ALA A 676 29.26 -6.68 2.89
N ALA A 677 28.18 -6.99 2.18
CA ALA A 677 26.83 -6.54 2.52
C ALA A 677 26.38 -7.04 3.90
N PHE A 678 26.55 -8.33 4.21
CA PHE A 678 26.26 -8.84 5.57
C PHE A 678 27.14 -8.18 6.63
N ARG A 679 28.45 -8.04 6.39
CA ARG A 679 29.36 -7.34 7.32
C ARG A 679 28.93 -5.90 7.61
N ALA A 680 28.37 -5.19 6.62
CA ALA A 680 27.84 -3.84 6.81
C ALA A 680 26.61 -3.83 7.74
N ARG A 681 25.74 -4.84 7.66
CA ARG A 681 24.60 -4.98 8.58
C ARG A 681 25.03 -5.25 10.03
N TYR A 682 26.05 -6.09 10.23
CA TYR A 682 26.69 -6.24 11.54
C TYR A 682 27.29 -4.91 12.03
N ASP A 683 27.92 -4.11 11.17
CA ASP A 683 28.45 -2.79 11.57
C ASP A 683 27.34 -1.85 12.03
N GLU A 684 26.25 -1.75 11.28
CA GLU A 684 25.12 -0.89 11.60
C GLU A 684 24.52 -1.27 12.97
N THR A 685 24.23 -2.55 13.17
CA THR A 685 23.66 -3.06 14.43
C THR A 685 24.62 -2.96 15.61
N LEU A 686 25.89 -3.32 15.44
CA LEU A 686 26.86 -3.36 16.55
C LEU A 686 27.48 -2.00 16.87
N THR A 687 27.17 -0.95 16.10
CA THR A 687 27.63 0.42 16.37
C THR A 687 26.54 1.38 16.86
N ALA A 688 25.25 1.02 16.70
CA ALA A 688 24.14 1.80 17.24
C ALA A 688 24.24 1.95 18.78
N PRO A 689 24.07 3.16 19.36
CA PRO A 689 24.46 3.41 20.75
C PRO A 689 23.81 2.48 21.79
N ALA A 690 22.49 2.31 21.76
CA ALA A 690 21.74 1.46 22.70
C ALA A 690 22.07 -0.04 22.53
N GLN A 691 22.02 -0.53 21.29
CA GLN A 691 22.39 -1.92 20.94
C GLN A 691 23.83 -2.23 21.37
N ALA A 692 24.79 -1.41 20.94
CA ALA A 692 26.20 -1.60 21.27
C ALA A 692 26.45 -1.52 22.79
N ALA A 693 25.70 -0.70 23.53
CA ALA A 693 25.82 -0.68 24.98
C ALA A 693 25.36 -1.99 25.62
N LEU A 694 24.25 -2.58 25.17
CA LEU A 694 23.80 -3.89 25.64
C LEU A 694 24.79 -5.00 25.27
N TYR A 695 25.22 -5.08 24.00
CA TYR A 695 26.11 -6.14 23.51
C TYR A 695 27.52 -6.09 24.10
N ARG A 696 27.98 -4.91 24.52
CA ARG A 696 29.24 -4.77 25.28
C ARG A 696 29.09 -5.19 26.74
N SER A 697 27.91 -5.07 27.35
CA SER A 697 27.72 -5.36 28.79
C SER A 697 27.19 -6.76 29.09
N THR A 698 26.59 -7.41 28.10
CA THR A 698 25.84 -8.66 28.25
C THR A 698 26.26 -9.67 27.18
N PRO A 699 26.63 -10.91 27.55
CA PRO A 699 26.90 -11.96 26.58
C PRO A 699 25.69 -12.29 25.72
N VAL A 700 25.91 -12.60 24.45
CA VAL A 700 24.87 -12.91 23.47
C VAL A 700 24.94 -14.39 23.04
N ALA A 701 23.79 -15.03 22.92
CA ALA A 701 23.59 -16.23 22.12
C ALA A 701 22.58 -15.90 21.01
N TYR A 702 22.95 -16.14 19.76
CA TYR A 702 22.22 -15.67 18.59
C TYR A 702 22.06 -16.78 17.57
N VAL A 703 20.87 -16.93 17.00
CA VAL A 703 20.61 -17.69 15.77
C VAL A 703 19.78 -16.78 14.84
N TRP A 704 20.05 -16.84 13.54
CA TRP A 704 19.33 -16.01 12.58
C TRP A 704 17.88 -16.44 12.37
N ASP A 705 17.12 -15.52 11.78
CA ASP A 705 15.91 -15.84 11.00
C ASP A 705 16.11 -15.32 9.55
N ASP A 706 15.06 -15.26 8.73
CA ASP A 706 15.14 -14.87 7.33
C ASP A 706 15.82 -13.53 7.10
N HIS A 707 15.45 -12.48 7.84
CA HIS A 707 15.94 -11.12 7.59
C HIS A 707 17.45 -10.93 7.86
N ASP A 708 18.05 -11.82 8.66
CA ASP A 708 19.51 -11.86 8.86
C ASP A 708 20.23 -12.87 7.96
N TYR A 709 19.50 -13.86 7.46
CA TYR A 709 20.01 -14.95 6.64
C TYR A 709 20.02 -14.61 5.15
N GLY A 710 19.02 -13.88 4.68
CA GLY A 710 18.81 -13.56 3.27
C GLY A 710 17.64 -12.60 3.06
N PRO A 711 16.97 -12.62 1.89
CA PRO A 711 15.73 -11.88 1.69
C PRO A 711 14.60 -12.44 2.57
N ASN A 712 13.49 -11.71 2.66
CA ASN A 712 12.28 -12.17 3.37
C ASN A 712 11.86 -13.58 2.91
N GLU A 713 11.46 -14.45 3.85
CA GLU A 713 11.08 -15.84 3.62
C GLU A 713 12.20 -16.74 3.05
N ALA A 714 13.48 -16.31 3.08
CA ALA A 714 14.58 -17.06 2.51
C ALA A 714 14.74 -18.47 3.09
N ASP A 715 15.17 -19.40 2.24
CA ASP A 715 15.39 -20.80 2.58
C ASP A 715 16.75 -21.32 2.04
N ALA A 716 16.94 -22.64 1.97
CA ALA A 716 18.18 -23.24 1.49
C ALA A 716 18.53 -22.88 0.03
N ALA A 717 17.56 -22.41 -0.77
CA ALA A 717 17.77 -21.98 -2.15
C ALA A 717 18.29 -20.54 -2.27
N SER A 718 18.36 -19.79 -1.17
CA SER A 718 18.85 -18.40 -1.18
C SER A 718 20.26 -18.29 -1.80
N PRO A 719 20.48 -17.41 -2.79
CA PRO A 719 21.81 -17.15 -3.34
C PRO A 719 22.81 -16.69 -2.27
N SER A 720 22.34 -15.93 -1.28
CA SER A 720 23.16 -15.35 -0.21
C SER A 720 23.62 -16.34 0.87
N ARG A 721 23.17 -17.60 0.82
CA ARG A 721 23.43 -18.63 1.85
C ARG A 721 24.91 -18.77 2.23
N ARG A 722 25.81 -18.75 1.24
CA ARG A 722 27.26 -18.90 1.48
C ARG A 722 27.80 -17.67 2.20
N ALA A 723 27.47 -16.47 1.72
CA ALA A 723 27.87 -15.22 2.34
C ALA A 723 27.33 -15.09 3.78
N ALA A 724 26.06 -15.39 4.02
CA ALA A 724 25.43 -15.36 5.34
C ALA A 724 26.15 -16.28 6.35
N ARG A 725 26.43 -17.52 5.94
CA ARG A 725 27.17 -18.51 6.76
C ARG A 725 28.58 -18.06 7.13
N LEU A 726 29.28 -17.42 6.20
CA LEU A 726 30.62 -16.90 6.46
C LEU A 726 30.56 -15.70 7.41
N ALA A 727 29.68 -14.73 7.13
CA ALA A 727 29.52 -13.54 7.94
C ALA A 727 29.11 -13.87 9.38
N TYR A 728 28.20 -14.82 9.58
CA TYR A 728 27.81 -15.27 10.93
C TYR A 728 29.00 -15.85 11.71
N ARG A 729 29.77 -16.77 11.11
CA ARG A 729 30.93 -17.39 11.76
C ARG A 729 32.03 -16.39 12.10
N GLU A 730 32.17 -15.38 11.27
CA GLU A 730 33.18 -14.35 11.43
C GLU A 730 32.81 -13.35 12.53
N ASN A 731 31.56 -12.88 12.55
CA ASN A 731 31.15 -11.76 13.39
C ASN A 731 30.54 -12.18 14.73
N THR A 732 30.03 -13.40 14.85
CA THR A 732 29.27 -13.85 16.04
C THR A 732 30.14 -14.66 17.01
N PRO A 733 30.18 -14.32 18.32
CA PRO A 733 30.83 -15.13 19.35
C PRO A 733 29.99 -16.38 19.69
N HIS A 734 29.88 -17.30 18.74
CA HIS A 734 29.01 -18.48 18.80
C HIS A 734 29.60 -19.66 19.59
N TYR A 735 28.74 -20.53 20.13
CA TYR A 735 29.10 -21.85 20.66
C TYR A 735 29.48 -22.81 19.51
N PRO A 736 30.10 -23.98 19.77
CA PRO A 736 30.46 -24.91 18.70
C PRO A 736 29.28 -25.25 17.76
N LEU A 737 29.48 -25.06 16.45
CA LEU A 737 28.51 -25.38 15.41
C LEU A 737 28.78 -26.79 14.89
N PRO A 738 27.83 -27.74 14.95
CA PRO A 738 28.05 -29.11 14.50
C PRO A 738 28.15 -29.28 12.98
N SER A 739 27.75 -28.27 12.19
CA SER A 739 27.74 -28.34 10.72
C SER A 739 27.87 -26.95 10.06
N GLU A 740 27.57 -26.87 8.76
CA GLU A 740 27.47 -25.62 8.00
C GLU A 740 26.25 -24.77 8.39
N ALA A 741 25.14 -25.40 8.79
CA ALA A 741 24.02 -24.72 9.45
C ALA A 741 24.41 -24.29 10.87
N VAL A 742 23.84 -23.19 11.36
CA VAL A 742 24.32 -22.50 12.57
C VAL A 742 23.59 -22.91 13.85
N TYR A 743 22.92 -24.06 13.83
CA TYR A 743 22.34 -24.66 15.04
C TYR A 743 23.46 -25.00 16.04
N GLN A 744 23.14 -24.89 17.33
CA GLN A 744 24.12 -25.04 18.40
C GLN A 744 23.43 -25.41 19.71
N ALA A 745 24.19 -25.99 20.64
CA ALA A 745 23.67 -26.29 21.96
C ALA A 745 24.75 -26.12 23.03
N PHE A 746 24.34 -25.61 24.19
CA PHE A 746 25.24 -25.28 25.30
C PHE A 746 24.54 -25.40 26.65
N THR A 747 25.31 -25.38 27.73
CA THR A 747 24.80 -25.61 29.08
C THR A 747 25.14 -24.42 29.99
N VAL A 748 24.15 -23.94 30.73
CA VAL A 748 24.30 -22.92 31.79
C VAL A 748 23.76 -23.53 33.07
N GLY A 749 24.63 -23.75 34.06
CA GLY A 749 24.28 -24.50 35.25
C GLY A 749 23.73 -25.90 34.91
N ARG A 750 22.52 -26.22 35.37
CA ARG A 750 21.81 -27.48 35.06
C ARG A 750 20.84 -27.39 33.87
N VAL A 751 20.87 -26.30 33.09
CA VAL A 751 19.95 -26.04 31.98
C VAL A 751 20.65 -26.19 30.63
N ARG A 752 20.06 -26.98 29.74
CA ARG A 752 20.52 -27.15 28.35
C ARG A 752 19.79 -26.18 27.43
N PHE A 753 20.52 -25.35 26.71
CA PHE A 753 19.99 -24.53 25.61
C PHE A 753 20.26 -25.21 24.28
N VAL A 754 19.25 -25.27 23.41
CA VAL A 754 19.30 -25.88 22.08
C VAL A 754 18.75 -24.87 21.08
N LEU A 755 19.60 -24.30 20.22
CA LEU A 755 19.22 -23.31 19.21
C LEU A 755 19.16 -23.99 17.85
N THR A 756 18.04 -23.83 17.13
CA THR A 756 17.84 -24.40 15.79
C THR A 756 17.94 -23.33 14.70
N ASP A 757 18.69 -23.63 13.66
CA ASP A 757 18.66 -22.90 12.39
C ASP A 757 17.45 -23.40 11.57
N THR A 758 16.50 -22.52 11.30
CA THR A 758 15.27 -22.87 10.60
C THR A 758 15.27 -22.42 9.15
N ARG A 759 16.37 -21.85 8.64
CA ARG A 759 16.41 -21.21 7.32
C ARG A 759 17.38 -21.90 6.37
N SER A 760 18.62 -22.15 6.79
CA SER A 760 19.69 -22.43 5.83
C SER A 760 19.66 -23.83 5.20
N GLU A 761 18.89 -24.74 5.81
CA GLU A 761 18.61 -26.09 5.30
C GLU A 761 17.10 -26.31 5.04
N ARG A 762 16.28 -25.24 5.14
CA ARG A 762 14.85 -25.28 4.85
C ARG A 762 14.63 -25.54 3.37
N THR A 763 13.73 -26.47 3.06
CA THR A 763 13.28 -26.77 1.69
C THR A 763 11.77 -26.86 1.69
N GLY A 764 11.12 -27.00 0.53
CA GLY A 764 9.67 -27.24 0.48
C GLY A 764 9.20 -28.52 1.21
N ALA A 765 10.09 -29.43 1.59
CA ALA A 765 9.76 -30.71 2.24
C ALA A 765 10.20 -30.81 3.71
N SER A 766 11.16 -29.99 4.16
CA SER A 766 11.75 -30.09 5.49
C SER A 766 12.11 -28.71 6.03
N MET A 767 11.83 -28.48 7.32
CA MET A 767 12.10 -27.22 8.01
C MET A 767 13.58 -27.11 8.40
N LEU A 768 14.11 -28.17 9.01
CA LEU A 768 15.47 -28.19 9.56
C LEU A 768 16.47 -28.89 8.64
N GLY A 769 16.00 -29.60 7.62
CA GLY A 769 16.79 -30.55 6.87
C GLY A 769 17.09 -31.83 7.67
N PRO A 770 17.46 -32.94 7.00
CA PRO A 770 17.54 -34.26 7.62
C PRO A 770 18.63 -34.37 8.71
N ALA A 771 19.76 -33.69 8.53
CA ALA A 771 20.90 -33.78 9.47
C ALA A 771 20.58 -33.09 10.81
N GLN A 772 20.09 -31.84 10.77
CA GLN A 772 19.73 -31.11 11.97
C GLN A 772 18.49 -31.68 12.65
N LEU A 773 17.51 -32.19 11.88
CA LEU A 773 16.34 -32.85 12.44
C LEU A 773 16.72 -34.07 13.28
N ALA A 774 17.58 -34.95 12.76
CA ALA A 774 18.07 -36.11 13.50
C ALA A 774 18.90 -35.70 14.73
N TRP A 775 19.78 -34.71 14.58
CA TRP A 775 20.53 -34.15 15.69
C TRP A 775 19.62 -33.59 16.79
N LEU A 776 18.57 -32.86 16.44
CA LEU A 776 17.64 -32.26 17.40
C LEU A 776 16.86 -33.33 18.16
N GLU A 777 16.39 -34.37 17.47
CA GLU A 777 15.71 -35.51 18.12
C GLU A 777 16.60 -36.15 19.18
N ASP A 778 17.85 -36.46 18.83
CA ASP A 778 18.83 -37.04 19.75
C ASP A 778 19.20 -36.08 20.89
N GLU A 779 19.37 -34.79 20.59
CA GLU A 779 19.72 -33.76 21.56
C GLU A 779 18.62 -33.58 22.60
N LEU A 780 17.35 -33.48 22.19
CA LEU A 780 16.20 -33.32 23.10
C LEU A 780 16.05 -34.54 24.02
N VAL A 781 16.20 -35.75 23.48
CA VAL A 781 16.10 -36.99 24.27
C VAL A 781 17.26 -37.11 25.25
N ARG A 782 18.48 -36.85 24.80
CA ARG A 782 19.67 -36.91 25.65
C ARG A 782 19.63 -35.83 26.73
N ALA A 783 19.31 -34.60 26.37
CA ALA A 783 19.25 -33.47 27.29
C ALA A 783 18.12 -33.64 28.32
N GLY A 784 16.94 -34.10 27.90
CA GLY A 784 15.81 -34.38 28.80
C GLY A 784 16.11 -35.45 29.87
N ARG A 785 17.12 -36.30 29.65
CA ARG A 785 17.59 -37.30 30.62
C ARG A 785 18.77 -36.83 31.49
N THR A 786 19.49 -35.80 31.07
CA THR A 786 20.80 -35.44 31.66
C THR A 786 20.84 -34.04 32.26
N HIS A 787 19.82 -33.23 32.04
CA HIS A 787 19.72 -31.85 32.51
C HIS A 787 18.39 -31.64 33.23
N ALA A 788 18.35 -30.66 34.14
CA ALA A 788 17.14 -30.33 34.88
C ALA A 788 16.07 -29.70 33.98
N LEU A 789 16.50 -28.92 32.98
CA LEU A 789 15.65 -28.25 32.02
C LEU A 789 16.32 -28.22 30.65
N VAL A 790 15.51 -28.33 29.60
CA VAL A 790 15.87 -28.06 28.21
C VAL A 790 15.11 -26.81 27.76
N VAL A 791 15.84 -25.84 27.24
CA VAL A 791 15.30 -24.64 26.59
C VAL A 791 15.59 -24.75 25.10
N TRP A 792 14.55 -25.00 24.31
CA TRP A 792 14.63 -25.02 22.86
C TRP A 792 14.34 -23.63 22.30
N VAL A 793 15.33 -23.05 21.66
CA VAL A 793 15.24 -21.75 20.99
C VAL A 793 15.02 -21.98 19.50
N ASN A 794 13.93 -21.46 18.98
CA ASN A 794 13.42 -21.75 17.65
C ASN A 794 12.89 -20.47 16.98
N PRO A 795 13.51 -19.94 15.92
CA PRO A 795 13.13 -18.65 15.34
C PRO A 795 11.65 -18.51 14.98
N ASP A 796 11.07 -19.49 14.30
CA ASP A 796 9.70 -19.37 13.80
C ASP A 796 8.63 -19.74 14.85
N PRO A 797 7.39 -19.24 14.74
CA PRO A 797 6.34 -19.56 15.70
C PRO A 797 5.92 -21.04 15.65
N TRP A 798 5.98 -21.75 16.78
CA TRP A 798 5.59 -23.17 16.86
C TRP A 798 4.08 -23.40 16.83
N ILE A 799 3.33 -22.55 17.54
CA ILE A 799 1.87 -22.64 17.68
C ILE A 799 1.22 -21.93 16.49
N VAL A 800 1.11 -22.63 15.37
CA VAL A 800 0.55 -22.09 14.12
C VAL A 800 -0.38 -23.10 13.46
N ARG A 801 -1.45 -22.61 12.83
CA ARG A 801 -2.37 -23.43 12.04
C ARG A 801 -1.64 -23.93 10.79
N SER A 802 -1.81 -25.21 10.46
CA SER A 802 -1.24 -25.77 9.24
C SER A 802 -1.93 -25.18 8.00
N GLY A 803 -1.14 -24.85 6.97
CA GLY A 803 -1.63 -24.33 5.70
C GLY A 803 -0.53 -24.34 4.63
N PRO A 804 -0.90 -24.47 3.33
CA PRO A 804 0.07 -24.36 2.25
C PRO A 804 0.64 -22.94 2.18
N GLY A 805 1.95 -22.82 1.93
CA GLY A 805 2.63 -21.53 1.79
C GLY A 805 2.80 -20.72 3.08
N ALA A 806 2.64 -21.33 4.25
CA ALA A 806 2.94 -20.66 5.52
C ALA A 806 4.46 -20.54 5.70
N ASP A 807 4.97 -19.34 5.96
CA ASP A 807 6.37 -19.14 6.33
C ASP A 807 6.59 -19.54 7.79
N GLY A 808 7.05 -20.78 8.00
CA GLY A 808 7.31 -21.37 9.32
C GLY A 808 6.68 -22.75 9.53
N TRP A 809 6.56 -23.19 10.79
CA TRP A 809 6.14 -24.56 11.16
C TRP A 809 4.75 -25.00 10.64
N GLY A 810 3.92 -24.05 10.19
CA GLY A 810 2.60 -24.31 9.59
C GLY A 810 2.69 -25.05 8.25
N ALA A 811 3.77 -24.82 7.49
CA ALA A 811 4.03 -25.53 6.23
C ALA A 811 4.65 -26.92 6.43
N TYR A 812 5.15 -27.22 7.64
CA TYR A 812 5.85 -28.48 7.95
C TYR A 812 5.14 -29.35 9.00
N PRO A 813 3.83 -29.65 8.84
CA PRO A 813 3.07 -30.36 9.87
C PRO A 813 3.55 -31.79 10.12
N ALA A 814 4.16 -32.44 9.12
CA ALA A 814 4.71 -33.79 9.27
C ALA A 814 5.97 -33.80 10.14
N GLU A 815 6.92 -32.89 9.88
CA GLU A 815 8.15 -32.74 10.66
C GLU A 815 7.86 -32.26 12.09
N ARG A 816 6.95 -31.28 12.24
CA ARG A 816 6.44 -30.83 13.54
C ARG A 816 5.84 -31.98 14.37
N ARG A 817 4.99 -32.81 13.75
CA ARG A 817 4.40 -33.99 14.39
C ARG A 817 5.46 -35.02 14.77
N ARG A 818 6.47 -35.23 13.92
CA ARG A 818 7.59 -36.13 14.20
C ARG A 818 8.34 -35.69 15.46
N LEU A 819 8.75 -34.43 15.55
CA LEU A 819 9.42 -33.88 16.74
C LEU A 819 8.56 -34.00 18.00
N ALA A 820 7.28 -33.62 17.92
CA ALA A 820 6.36 -33.75 19.06
C ALA A 820 6.18 -35.23 19.48
N THR A 821 6.14 -36.16 18.53
CA THR A 821 6.08 -37.60 18.82
C THR A 821 7.35 -38.09 19.50
N THR A 822 8.52 -37.60 19.09
CA THR A 822 9.81 -37.94 19.71
C THR A 822 9.87 -37.47 21.17
N ILE A 823 9.40 -36.24 21.44
CA ILE A 823 9.27 -35.68 22.80
C ILE A 823 8.35 -36.55 23.66
N GLU A 824 7.14 -36.86 23.16
CA GLU A 824 6.15 -37.68 23.87
C GLU A 824 6.65 -39.10 24.17
N ARG A 825 7.17 -39.81 23.16
CA ARG A 825 7.59 -41.21 23.30
C ARG A 825 8.77 -41.41 24.24
N ASN A 826 9.63 -40.39 24.38
CA ASN A 826 10.79 -40.45 25.26
C ASN A 826 10.54 -39.82 26.63
N GLY A 827 9.33 -39.31 26.88
CA GLY A 827 8.95 -38.70 28.16
C GLY A 827 9.80 -37.48 28.51
N VAL A 828 10.10 -36.64 27.51
CA VAL A 828 10.80 -35.36 27.71
C VAL A 828 9.80 -34.36 28.27
N ASP A 829 9.78 -34.23 29.59
CA ASP A 829 8.76 -33.46 30.33
C ASP A 829 9.32 -32.14 30.91
N ASN A 830 10.61 -31.90 30.73
CA ASN A 830 11.36 -30.75 31.23
C ASN A 830 11.81 -29.83 30.09
N LEU A 831 10.88 -29.47 29.21
CA LEU A 831 11.13 -28.66 28.02
C LEU A 831 10.38 -27.33 28.10
N VAL A 832 11.04 -26.25 27.71
CA VAL A 832 10.45 -24.93 27.42
C VAL A 832 10.94 -24.51 26.04
N MET A 833 10.09 -23.83 25.27
CA MET A 833 10.49 -23.21 24.01
C MET A 833 10.48 -21.68 24.10
N ILE A 834 11.44 -21.05 23.43
CA ILE A 834 11.45 -19.61 23.15
C ILE A 834 11.48 -19.42 21.63
N SER A 835 10.53 -18.67 21.08
CA SER A 835 10.40 -18.40 19.64
C SER A 835 10.40 -16.92 19.31
N GLY A 836 10.66 -16.54 18.05
CA GLY A 836 10.67 -15.17 17.53
C GLY A 836 9.63 -14.96 16.43
N ASP A 837 9.95 -14.11 15.44
CA ASP A 837 9.23 -13.85 14.18
C ASP A 837 7.80 -13.25 14.28
N ALA A 838 7.05 -13.59 15.34
CA ALA A 838 5.64 -13.25 15.45
C ALA A 838 5.33 -11.78 15.77
N HIS A 839 6.35 -10.92 15.80
CA HIS A 839 6.27 -9.51 16.19
C HIS A 839 5.34 -9.25 17.39
N MET A 840 5.39 -10.11 18.39
CA MET A 840 4.56 -10.00 19.58
C MET A 840 5.20 -10.73 20.76
N LEU A 841 4.85 -10.30 21.96
CA LEU A 841 5.09 -11.08 23.15
C LEU A 841 3.85 -11.97 23.40
N ALA A 842 4.04 -13.26 23.66
CA ALA A 842 2.96 -14.18 24.00
C ALA A 842 3.47 -15.35 24.83
N LEU A 843 2.60 -15.98 25.62
CA LEU A 843 2.96 -17.16 26.42
C LEU A 843 1.85 -18.21 26.36
N ASP A 844 2.24 -19.42 25.99
CA ASP A 844 1.43 -20.62 26.13
C ASP A 844 2.00 -21.53 27.21
N ASP A 845 1.13 -22.09 28.04
CA ASP A 845 1.49 -23.00 29.14
C ASP A 845 1.67 -24.46 28.73
N GLY A 846 1.53 -24.75 27.43
CA GLY A 846 1.57 -26.10 26.87
C GLY A 846 0.19 -26.64 26.50
N SER A 847 -0.88 -25.89 26.74
CA SER A 847 -2.24 -26.28 26.32
C SER A 847 -2.43 -26.29 24.80
N HIS A 848 -1.62 -25.54 24.04
CA HIS A 848 -1.78 -25.42 22.58
C HIS A 848 -0.56 -25.85 21.76
N SER A 849 0.53 -26.25 22.40
CA SER A 849 1.79 -26.65 21.73
C SER A 849 1.90 -28.16 21.42
N GLY A 850 0.90 -28.96 21.78
CA GLY A 850 0.87 -30.42 21.60
C GLY A 850 0.49 -30.88 20.18
N TYR A 851 1.48 -31.32 19.39
CA TYR A 851 1.28 -31.82 18.02
C TYR A 851 1.48 -33.34 17.85
N GLY A 852 1.89 -34.04 18.90
CA GLY A 852 2.05 -35.50 18.90
C GLY A 852 0.72 -36.25 19.08
N PRO A 853 0.74 -37.59 18.97
CA PRO A 853 -0.45 -38.43 19.16
C PRO A 853 -1.13 -38.23 20.52
N ALA A 854 -0.37 -38.00 21.59
CA ALA A 854 -0.93 -37.81 22.94
C ALA A 854 -1.37 -36.36 23.21
N ARG A 855 -1.08 -35.43 22.28
CA ARG A 855 -1.36 -33.99 22.42
C ARG A 855 -0.72 -33.37 23.67
N LYS A 856 0.39 -33.94 24.14
CA LYS A 856 1.13 -33.39 25.27
C LYS A 856 1.98 -32.22 24.79
N GLY A 857 1.69 -31.01 25.26
CA GLY A 857 2.49 -29.83 24.96
C GLY A 857 3.54 -29.53 26.04
N PHE A 858 4.22 -28.43 25.82
CA PHE A 858 5.23 -27.82 26.70
C PHE A 858 5.12 -26.28 26.62
N PRO A 859 5.58 -25.53 27.64
CA PRO A 859 5.48 -24.07 27.62
C PRO A 859 6.22 -23.43 26.44
N VAL A 860 5.62 -22.40 25.84
CA VAL A 860 6.18 -21.65 24.70
C VAL A 860 6.10 -20.16 24.99
N LEU A 861 7.23 -19.47 25.01
CA LEU A 861 7.33 -18.02 25.05
C LEU A 861 7.61 -17.48 23.64
N GLN A 862 6.76 -16.62 23.12
CA GLN A 862 7.08 -15.78 21.96
C GLN A 862 7.85 -14.55 22.44
N ALA A 863 9.06 -14.41 21.92
CA ALA A 863 9.99 -13.35 22.20
C ALA A 863 9.53 -12.09 21.45
N ALA A 864 9.58 -10.97 22.15
CA ALA A 864 8.89 -9.76 21.75
C ALA A 864 9.64 -8.94 20.69
N PRO A 865 8.94 -8.05 19.95
CA PRO A 865 9.46 -7.38 18.77
C PRO A 865 10.49 -6.26 18.98
N LEU A 866 11.16 -6.13 20.12
CA LEU A 866 12.06 -5.00 20.43
C LEU A 866 11.47 -3.64 20.02
N ASP A 867 11.73 -3.11 18.83
CA ASP A 867 11.21 -1.85 18.29
C ASP A 867 10.40 -1.98 17.00
N ARG A 868 10.08 -3.21 16.56
CA ARG A 868 9.23 -3.50 15.42
C ARG A 868 7.74 -3.27 15.70
N PRO A 869 6.96 -2.80 14.72
CA PRO A 869 5.51 -2.79 14.79
C PRO A 869 4.94 -4.21 14.98
N GLY A 870 3.86 -4.32 15.75
CA GLY A 870 3.25 -5.62 16.03
C GLY A 870 2.58 -6.24 14.80
N ALA A 871 2.93 -7.49 14.51
CA ALA A 871 2.38 -8.29 13.42
C ALA A 871 2.13 -9.73 13.93
N PRO A 872 1.10 -9.96 14.76
CA PRO A 872 0.94 -11.20 15.52
C PRO A 872 0.82 -12.43 14.61
N LYS A 873 1.65 -13.45 14.85
CA LYS A 873 1.60 -14.75 14.16
C LYS A 873 1.22 -15.91 15.10
N GLY A 874 0.31 -16.76 14.63
CA GLY A 874 -0.03 -18.02 15.31
C GLY A 874 -1.05 -17.90 16.45
N GLY A 875 -0.95 -18.82 17.41
CA GLY A 875 -1.86 -18.99 18.54
C GLY A 875 -2.90 -20.10 18.35
N PRO A 876 -3.83 -20.26 19.32
CA PRO A 876 -3.99 -19.44 20.53
C PRO A 876 -2.87 -19.63 21.56
N TYR A 877 -2.73 -18.66 22.48
CA TYR A 877 -1.76 -18.67 23.58
C TYR A 877 -2.52 -18.49 24.90
N SER A 878 -2.20 -19.29 25.92
CA SER A 878 -2.94 -19.32 27.20
C SER A 878 -2.99 -17.99 27.95
N GLU A 879 -1.91 -17.20 27.90
CA GLU A 879 -1.86 -15.88 28.57
C GLU A 879 -2.28 -14.73 27.64
N GLY A 880 -2.56 -15.00 26.37
CA GLY A 880 -2.85 -13.98 25.36
C GLY A 880 -1.60 -13.49 24.61
N MET A 881 -1.79 -12.41 23.86
CA MET A 881 -0.79 -11.83 22.96
C MET A 881 -0.71 -10.32 23.16
N TRP A 882 0.51 -9.78 23.15
CA TRP A 882 0.82 -8.35 23.25
C TRP A 882 1.58 -7.92 22.00
N THR A 883 0.93 -7.12 21.17
CA THR A 883 1.45 -6.65 19.87
C THR A 883 2.12 -5.27 19.96
N GLY A 884 2.49 -4.85 21.16
CA GLY A 884 3.17 -3.57 21.34
C GLY A 884 4.64 -3.69 20.98
N ALA A 885 5.20 -2.65 20.38
CA ALA A 885 6.64 -2.50 20.31
C ALA A 885 7.22 -2.13 21.70
N GLY A 886 8.54 -2.11 21.77
CA GLY A 886 9.28 -1.80 22.98
C GLY A 886 9.19 -2.90 23.99
N GLN A 887 9.29 -4.15 23.57
CA GLN A 887 9.03 -5.28 24.45
C GLN A 887 10.18 -6.29 24.40
N TYR A 888 10.34 -7.07 25.47
CA TYR A 888 11.28 -8.18 25.53
C TYR A 888 10.76 -9.27 26.48
N GLY A 889 11.18 -10.52 26.25
CA GLY A 889 10.91 -11.65 27.12
C GLY A 889 12.05 -11.91 28.11
N THR A 890 11.75 -12.62 29.19
CA THR A 890 12.75 -13.14 30.12
C THR A 890 12.41 -14.55 30.55
N LEU A 891 13.45 -15.37 30.68
CA LEU A 891 13.42 -16.67 31.34
C LEU A 891 14.32 -16.56 32.59
N THR A 892 13.73 -16.66 33.78
CA THR A 892 14.47 -16.66 35.05
C THR A 892 14.46 -18.05 35.66
N VAL A 893 15.64 -18.64 35.79
CA VAL A 893 15.87 -19.93 36.43
C VAL A 893 16.08 -19.72 37.93
N HIS A 894 15.31 -20.44 38.73
CA HIS A 894 15.49 -20.56 40.17
C HIS A 894 15.96 -21.97 40.49
N ASP A 895 17.24 -22.09 40.81
CA ASP A 895 17.91 -23.37 41.02
C ASP A 895 18.76 -23.34 42.29
N ASP A 896 18.25 -23.98 43.34
CA ASP A 896 18.89 -24.18 44.65
C ASP A 896 19.63 -25.53 44.77
N GLY A 897 19.71 -26.28 43.68
CA GLY A 897 20.29 -27.63 43.64
C GLY A 897 19.36 -28.75 44.06
N SER A 898 18.11 -28.45 44.43
CA SER A 898 17.10 -29.47 44.72
C SER A 898 16.71 -30.26 43.46
N ARG A 899 15.88 -31.30 43.65
CA ARG A 899 15.34 -32.10 42.53
C ARG A 899 14.45 -31.27 41.62
N THR A 900 13.77 -30.26 42.15
CA THR A 900 12.80 -29.45 41.40
C THR A 900 13.42 -28.10 41.03
N LEU A 901 13.47 -27.80 39.74
CA LEU A 901 13.89 -26.49 39.23
C LEU A 901 12.65 -25.67 38.87
N ALA A 902 12.62 -24.39 39.25
CA ALA A 902 11.54 -23.48 38.87
C ALA A 902 12.00 -22.48 37.82
N VAL A 903 11.12 -22.12 36.89
CA VAL A 903 11.38 -21.16 35.82
C VAL A 903 10.25 -20.16 35.74
N ASP A 904 10.58 -18.86 35.79
CA ASP A 904 9.63 -17.80 35.48
C ASP A 904 9.81 -17.38 34.01
N LEU A 905 8.73 -17.51 33.23
CA LEU A 905 8.62 -16.92 31.91
C LEU A 905 7.80 -15.66 32.02
N ALA A 906 8.38 -14.53 31.62
CA ALA A 906 7.75 -13.23 31.70
C ALA A 906 8.06 -12.43 30.44
N GLY A 907 7.28 -11.39 30.20
CA GLY A 907 7.72 -10.36 29.28
C GLY A 907 7.31 -8.97 29.76
N HIS A 908 8.04 -8.00 29.23
CA HIS A 908 8.14 -6.66 29.78
C HIS A 908 8.10 -5.64 28.66
N ASP A 909 7.64 -4.43 28.97
CA ASP A 909 7.81 -3.28 28.08
C ASP A 909 9.14 -2.53 28.35
N TRP A 910 9.44 -1.55 27.53
CA TRP A 910 10.67 -0.74 27.52
C TRP A 910 10.84 0.11 28.79
N THR A 911 9.78 0.27 29.59
CA THR A 911 9.87 0.90 30.92
C THR A 911 10.38 -0.09 31.97
N GLY A 912 10.42 -1.38 31.65
CA GLY A 912 10.70 -2.49 32.57
C GLY A 912 9.44 -2.99 33.28
N ARG A 913 8.24 -2.56 32.87
CA ARG A 913 6.99 -3.06 33.46
C ARG A 913 6.68 -4.44 32.91
N THR A 914 6.46 -5.40 33.81
CA THR A 914 6.01 -6.75 33.47
C THR A 914 4.58 -6.73 32.93
N LEU A 915 4.39 -7.29 31.75
CA LEU A 915 3.10 -7.42 31.06
C LEU A 915 2.39 -8.72 31.45
N PHE A 916 3.16 -9.80 31.57
CA PHE A 916 2.73 -11.08 32.14
C PHE A 916 3.93 -11.81 32.77
N SER A 917 3.64 -12.76 33.66
CA SER A 917 4.64 -13.68 34.20
C SER A 917 3.97 -14.98 34.64
N ARG A 918 4.63 -16.12 34.40
CA ARG A 918 4.16 -17.43 34.85
C ARG A 918 5.34 -18.32 35.27
N THR A 919 5.17 -18.99 36.42
CA THR A 919 6.15 -19.92 36.97
C THR A 919 5.82 -21.36 36.58
N PHE A 920 6.82 -22.08 36.09
CA PHE A 920 6.79 -23.51 35.79
C PHE A 920 7.75 -24.24 36.72
N ARG A 921 7.43 -25.50 37.07
CA ARG A 921 8.28 -26.36 37.92
C ARG A 921 8.58 -27.66 37.20
N PHE A 922 9.85 -28.05 37.21
CA PHE A 922 10.35 -29.22 36.51
C PHE A 922 11.12 -30.10 37.48
N ASP A 923 10.69 -31.35 37.62
CA ASP A 923 11.39 -32.34 38.44
C ASP A 923 12.49 -33.03 37.61
N HIS A 924 13.73 -32.88 38.05
CA HIS A 924 14.84 -33.67 37.53
C HIS A 924 14.63 -35.14 37.91
N ARG A 925 14.69 -36.05 36.93
CA ARG A 925 14.49 -37.47 37.18
C ARG A 925 15.60 -38.09 38.00
#